data_AF-A0A8H3GLA3-F1
#
_entry.id   AF-A0A8H3GLA3-F1
#
_cell.length_a   1.000
_cell.length_b   1.000
_cell.length_c   1.000
_cell.angle_alpha   90.00
_cell.angle_beta   90.00
_cell.angle_gamma   90.00
#
_symmetry.space_group_name_H-M   'P 1'
#
loop_
_entity.id
_entity.type
_entity.pdbx_description
1 polymer ?
#
loop_
_entity_poly.entity_id
_entity_poly.type
_entity_poly.pdbx_seq_one_letter_code
_entity_poly.pdbx_strand_id
1 'polypeptide(L)'
;MAINFASETPRPIDVGILAMEMYFPKRCISEVDLEVFDGVAQGKYTIGLGQEYMACTDDREDINSFALTAVSSLLEKYNIDPKSIGRLDVGTETIIDKSKSVKTVLMDLFAESGNFDIEGIDSKNACYGSTAALFNAINWIESRSWDGRNAIVFAGDIAIYAEGGARPVGGAGACAMLIGPNAPVVFEPIHGTHMANTYDFYKPNLSSEYPEVDGPKSITTYLTALDNSYSRYREKTARAGKPQAEDPKSTISLEDFDYSVFHSPYGKLVQKGHARLLFNDFLSNPSKSAFANVPEAEAIRATAYEKSLTDKNIEKTFVALAKPLYAASVAPTMACAKRCGNMYTGSLYGGLASLLSSVPSDDLVGKRVSMFAYGSGCAASFYSIRIKGSTKEIAEKMNLLARLKSMQVVPVETYVSAMVLREKNHNAVNYTPEGSLDNLWPGSYYLEHIDSKYRRAYARVQTAKSECSVAVSFWKPSSWGSDHAQHAAGVTGVLLFLFIAAVAIVSGTITSEAWGAGGGTGSVVNAVERVLKAESIVKPVKPLRVVNIDLTLIDDDEIEVVSPVPTGPHIRQASIPLPAPPPRPTPPRPPPPEVIELDDDDDIIEISPPTHRPLRAGATSGPEPPAEPPGVSIQDEPMLDLNDLSLGERLPTPPPPELPSFAKHVDVPERRFGPMNGAPRPGPSLPPALRANGRSALGQRIQDIITSDKLVQNLGLKGLKAVGWRVEKRERIASVEPAIIPDWVILVAGATGQQGSAVIRALSDSDDYLCLALTRNPKSPKAQQLMSFKNVKLVSGDLSDIQQLRAVFEDAKFAPTGAIWGVFVALAFPGLGENAGGEEEQGKNITIVAQEFRVQVYIYSSFIPPFPEDKPPPPGLDRHCKVVLENHISSTDLPWTIIRPGVFMDNFIPGMIGRMTDATFRYCVPAECKIQFTAVDDIGRLSRAIFDDPPKFKHKTMDVAGDSLTSEERSQSFIRANGYDMPTVPWFFISAIHWLNNNIHDVVDEIVQADNTRRKDPRGYDANLREAASHVKLTSFEEWARNWNQSTDREVNQHGITLWGLLTGRT
;
A
#
# COMPACT_ATOMS: atom_id res chain seq x y z
N MET A 1 21.81 -32.71 -7.24
CA MET A 1 22.13 -32.43 -5.83
C MET A 1 20.82 -32.34 -5.10
N ALA A 2 20.54 -33.25 -4.17
CA ALA A 2 19.39 -33.09 -3.27
C ALA A 2 19.70 -31.93 -2.34
N ILE A 3 18.94 -30.84 -2.42
CA ILE A 3 19.03 -29.74 -1.45
C ILE A 3 18.51 -30.32 -0.13
N ASN A 4 19.43 -30.49 0.81
CA ASN A 4 19.14 -31.05 2.12
C ASN A 4 18.44 -29.96 2.94
N PHE A 5 17.10 -29.96 2.99
CA PHE A 5 16.28 -29.01 3.78
C PHE A 5 16.41 -29.23 5.30
N ALA A 6 17.40 -29.97 5.78
CA ALA A 6 17.44 -30.54 7.13
C ALA A 6 18.35 -29.80 8.14
N SER A 7 18.89 -28.62 7.83
CA SER A 7 19.46 -27.76 8.87
C SER A 7 18.43 -26.70 9.26
N GLU A 8 17.66 -26.95 10.32
CA GLU A 8 16.84 -25.89 10.92
C GLU A 8 17.79 -24.78 11.38
N THR A 9 17.66 -23.60 10.77
CA THR A 9 18.32 -22.38 11.24
C THR A 9 17.86 -22.11 12.69
N PRO A 10 18.77 -21.83 13.63
CA PRO A 10 18.38 -21.51 14.99
C PRO A 10 17.40 -20.33 14.99
N ARG A 11 16.31 -20.43 15.76
CA ARG A 11 15.34 -19.34 15.91
C ARG A 11 16.08 -18.08 16.39
N PRO A 12 15.86 -16.91 15.78
CA PRO A 12 16.51 -15.68 16.23
C PRO A 12 16.14 -15.40 17.69
N ILE A 13 17.11 -14.87 18.42
CA ILE A 13 16.96 -14.48 19.82
C ILE A 13 16.90 -12.96 19.92
N ASP A 14 16.26 -12.48 20.98
CA ASP A 14 16.23 -11.07 21.32
C ASP A 14 15.74 -10.17 20.16
N VAL A 15 14.68 -10.62 19.49
CA VAL A 15 14.05 -9.89 18.39
C VAL A 15 13.38 -8.63 18.94
N GLY A 16 13.67 -7.50 18.32
CA GLY A 16 13.09 -6.22 18.72
C GLY A 16 13.65 -5.04 17.94
N ILE A 17 13.57 -3.84 18.52
CA ILE A 17 13.94 -2.58 17.85
C ILE A 17 15.45 -2.38 17.94
N LEU A 18 16.10 -2.37 16.77
CA LEU A 18 17.53 -2.07 16.58
C LEU A 18 17.79 -0.58 16.45
N ALA A 19 16.91 0.13 15.73
CA ALA A 19 17.03 1.54 15.43
C ALA A 19 15.65 2.17 15.34
N MET A 20 15.55 3.46 15.65
CA MET A 20 14.29 4.19 15.62
C MET A 20 14.48 5.62 15.15
N GLU A 21 13.50 6.17 14.44
CA GLU A 21 13.50 7.53 13.94
C GLU A 21 12.10 8.14 13.96
N MET A 22 11.99 9.39 14.43
CA MET A 22 10.73 10.12 14.49
C MET A 22 10.65 11.20 13.40
N TYR A 23 9.47 11.38 12.83
CA TYR A 23 9.10 12.55 12.04
C TYR A 23 7.86 13.23 12.64
N PHE A 24 7.84 14.56 12.60
CA PHE A 24 6.70 15.38 12.98
C PHE A 24 6.82 16.71 12.25
N PRO A 25 5.70 17.40 11.95
CA PRO A 25 5.73 18.71 11.31
C PRO A 25 6.64 19.69 12.05
N LYS A 26 7.22 20.64 11.33
CA LYS A 26 8.11 21.65 11.94
C LYS A 26 7.36 22.67 12.80
N ARG A 27 6.04 22.76 12.65
CA ARG A 27 5.19 23.75 13.30
C ARG A 27 4.21 23.09 14.28
N CYS A 28 3.84 23.83 15.31
CA CYS A 28 2.77 23.48 16.24
C CYS A 28 2.02 24.73 16.69
N ILE A 29 0.83 24.57 17.25
CA ILE A 29 0.09 25.63 17.95
C ILE A 29 0.10 25.38 19.47
N SER A 30 -0.09 26.45 20.24
CA SER A 30 -0.25 26.39 21.70
C SER A 30 -1.69 26.07 22.07
N GLU A 31 -1.89 25.13 22.99
CA GLU A 31 -3.23 24.83 23.53
C GLU A 31 -3.79 25.99 24.36
N VAL A 32 -2.93 26.78 25.00
CA VAL A 32 -3.35 28.01 25.71
C VAL A 32 -3.94 29.02 24.73
N ASP A 33 -3.31 29.18 23.57
CA ASP A 33 -3.80 30.11 22.55
C ASP A 33 -5.07 29.56 21.88
N LEU A 34 -5.17 28.23 21.74
CA LEU A 34 -6.37 27.58 21.24
C LEU A 34 -7.56 27.72 22.21
N GLU A 35 -7.33 27.66 23.53
CA GLU A 35 -8.35 27.94 24.55
C GLU A 35 -8.95 29.35 24.36
N VAL A 36 -8.07 30.34 24.16
CA VAL A 36 -8.47 31.74 23.91
C VAL A 36 -9.22 31.86 22.59
N PHE A 37 -8.72 31.24 21.52
CA PHE A 37 -9.31 31.27 20.18
C PHE A 37 -10.72 30.66 20.15
N ASP A 38 -10.90 29.49 20.78
CA ASP A 38 -12.18 28.78 20.84
C ASP A 38 -13.17 29.40 21.87
N GLY A 39 -12.73 30.39 22.66
CA GLY A 39 -13.56 31.05 23.67
C GLY A 39 -13.93 30.12 24.84
N VAL A 40 -13.07 29.18 25.20
CA VAL A 40 -13.29 28.24 26.30
C VAL A 40 -12.58 28.69 27.59
N ALA A 41 -12.95 28.10 28.72
CA ALA A 41 -12.31 28.38 30.00
C ALA A 41 -10.81 28.00 29.98
N GLN A 42 -9.99 28.85 30.60
CA GLN A 42 -8.57 28.57 30.79
C GLN A 42 -8.39 27.24 31.53
N GLY A 43 -7.49 26.39 31.05
CA GLY A 43 -7.26 25.08 31.63
C GLY A 43 -8.09 23.96 31.01
N LYS A 44 -9.11 24.25 30.17
CA LYS A 44 -9.94 23.20 29.56
C LYS A 44 -9.11 22.20 28.75
N TYR A 45 -8.14 22.68 27.97
CA TYR A 45 -7.27 21.84 27.13
C TYR A 45 -5.99 21.52 27.89
N THR A 46 -5.39 22.51 28.53
CA THR A 46 -4.09 22.35 29.22
C THR A 46 -4.13 21.50 30.49
N ILE A 47 -5.23 21.54 31.24
CA ILE A 47 -5.44 20.75 32.47
C ILE A 47 -6.44 19.62 32.21
N GLY A 48 -7.56 19.93 31.57
CA GLY A 48 -8.65 18.99 31.29
C GLY A 48 -8.23 17.87 30.35
N LEU A 49 -7.60 18.22 29.21
CA LEU A 49 -7.01 17.24 28.29
C LEU A 49 -5.56 16.92 28.64
N GLY A 50 -4.85 17.80 29.34
CA GLY A 50 -3.43 17.63 29.65
C GLY A 50 -2.54 17.77 28.42
N GLN A 51 -2.92 18.63 27.48
CA GLN A 51 -2.17 18.93 26.25
C GLN A 51 -1.46 20.29 26.37
N GLU A 52 -0.29 20.43 25.74
CA GLU A 52 0.45 21.71 25.76
C GLU A 52 0.51 22.33 24.36
N TYR A 53 0.75 21.50 23.35
CA TYR A 53 0.84 21.90 21.95
C TYR A 53 0.25 20.83 21.04
N MET A 54 -0.16 21.25 19.84
CA MET A 54 -0.65 20.36 18.78
C MET A 54 0.10 20.63 17.47
N ALA A 55 0.58 19.58 16.80
CA ALA A 55 1.32 19.72 15.55
C ALA A 55 0.45 20.31 14.42
N CYS A 56 1.04 21.19 13.60
CA CYS A 56 0.36 21.86 12.50
C CYS A 56 0.94 21.40 11.16
N THR A 57 0.09 20.72 10.38
CA THR A 57 0.42 20.17 9.06
C THR A 57 -0.44 20.86 8.02
N ASP A 58 0.15 21.33 6.92
CA ASP A 58 -0.60 21.91 5.79
C ASP A 58 -0.72 20.91 4.63
N ASP A 59 -1.04 21.40 3.43
CA ASP A 59 -1.30 20.59 2.24
C ASP A 59 -0.01 20.10 1.53
N ARG A 60 1.18 20.53 1.98
CA ARG A 60 2.46 20.00 1.49
C ARG A 60 2.79 18.64 2.05
N GLU A 61 2.16 18.22 3.13
CA GLU A 61 2.47 16.96 3.79
C GLU A 61 1.23 16.04 3.85
N ASP A 62 1.44 14.80 3.43
CA ASP A 62 0.51 13.69 3.57
C ASP A 62 1.21 12.47 4.19
N ILE A 63 0.45 11.39 4.39
CA ILE A 63 0.98 10.17 5.02
C ILE A 63 2.15 9.55 4.25
N ASN A 64 2.17 9.64 2.91
CA ASN A 64 3.29 9.13 2.11
C ASN A 64 4.53 9.99 2.33
N SER A 65 4.40 11.31 2.38
CA SER A 65 5.53 12.20 2.67
C SER A 65 6.09 11.98 4.08
N PHE A 66 5.25 11.70 5.08
CA PHE A 66 5.67 11.31 6.42
C PHE A 66 6.45 10.00 6.39
N ALA A 67 5.93 9.00 5.67
CA ALA A 67 6.55 7.70 5.50
C ALA A 67 7.92 7.80 4.81
N LEU A 68 7.98 8.45 3.66
CA LEU A 68 9.22 8.68 2.91
C LEU A 68 10.25 9.40 3.78
N THR A 69 9.83 10.40 4.54
CA THR A 69 10.74 11.16 5.42
C THR A 69 11.28 10.32 6.58
N ALA A 70 10.40 9.65 7.32
CA ALA A 70 10.82 8.87 8.49
C ALA A 70 11.71 7.69 8.08
N VAL A 71 11.35 6.96 7.03
CA VAL A 71 12.10 5.79 6.55
C VAL A 71 13.43 6.19 5.91
N SER A 72 13.46 7.24 5.07
CA SER A 72 14.74 7.71 4.51
C SER A 72 15.69 8.22 5.60
N SER A 73 15.18 8.99 6.58
CA SER A 73 15.97 9.45 7.73
C SER A 73 16.52 8.29 8.55
N LEU A 74 15.73 7.23 8.77
CA LEU A 74 16.20 6.00 9.43
C LEU A 74 17.34 5.34 8.64
N LEU A 75 17.16 5.13 7.33
CA LEU A 75 18.18 4.51 6.48
C LEU A 75 19.49 5.31 6.50
N GLU A 76 19.40 6.63 6.37
CA GLU A 76 20.56 7.53 6.31
C GLU A 76 21.30 7.64 7.65
N LYS A 77 20.58 7.90 8.75
CA LYS A 77 21.20 8.15 10.05
C LYS A 77 21.93 6.95 10.62
N TYR A 78 21.42 5.75 10.34
CA TYR A 78 21.98 4.49 10.81
C TYR A 78 22.81 3.79 9.72
N ASN A 79 22.98 4.40 8.54
CA ASN A 79 23.73 3.85 7.41
C ASN A 79 23.30 2.40 7.08
N ILE A 80 21.99 2.20 6.98
CA ILE A 80 21.37 0.90 6.70
C ILE A 80 21.41 0.68 5.18
N ASP A 81 22.00 -0.42 4.75
CA ASP A 81 21.94 -0.84 3.34
C ASP A 81 20.48 -1.18 2.98
N PRO A 82 19.84 -0.52 2.00
CA PRO A 82 18.49 -0.86 1.58
C PRO A 82 18.33 -2.34 1.19
N LYS A 83 19.39 -3.02 0.74
CA LYS A 83 19.38 -4.47 0.44
C LYS A 83 19.28 -5.36 1.69
N SER A 84 19.60 -4.83 2.86
CA SER A 84 19.52 -5.55 4.14
C SER A 84 18.10 -5.62 4.72
N ILE A 85 17.11 -5.08 4.01
CA ILE A 85 15.70 -5.09 4.40
C ILE A 85 14.95 -6.17 3.62
N GLY A 86 14.30 -7.10 4.32
CA GLY A 86 13.49 -8.18 3.74
C GLY A 86 11.99 -8.03 3.97
N ARG A 87 11.60 -7.12 4.86
CA ARG A 87 10.20 -6.81 5.14
C ARG A 87 9.99 -5.34 5.49
N LEU A 88 8.90 -4.75 5.02
CA LEU A 88 8.46 -3.40 5.35
C LEU A 88 6.94 -3.41 5.55
N ASP A 89 6.49 -3.17 6.78
CA ASP A 89 5.07 -3.00 7.11
C ASP A 89 4.75 -1.56 7.51
N VAL A 90 3.55 -1.11 7.16
CA VAL A 90 3.04 0.23 7.48
C VAL A 90 1.81 0.08 8.37
N GLY A 91 1.79 0.80 9.48
CA GLY A 91 0.57 1.05 10.25
C GLY A 91 0.11 2.49 10.07
N THR A 92 -1.11 2.67 9.58
CA THR A 92 -1.74 3.99 9.46
C THR A 92 -3.27 3.84 9.40
N GLU A 93 -3.98 4.88 9.80
CA GLU A 93 -5.42 5.05 9.55
C GLU A 93 -5.74 6.24 8.62
N THR A 94 -4.76 7.11 8.31
CA THR A 94 -4.84 8.18 7.31
C THR A 94 -4.83 7.59 5.89
N ILE A 95 -6.02 7.41 5.32
CA ILE A 95 -6.19 6.86 3.96
C ILE A 95 -6.21 7.99 2.93
N ILE A 96 -5.36 7.86 1.92
CA ILE A 96 -5.37 8.70 0.70
C ILE A 96 -5.60 7.88 -0.58
N ASP A 97 -5.51 6.56 -0.51
CA ASP A 97 -5.90 5.61 -1.55
C ASP A 97 -6.50 4.36 -0.90
N LYS A 98 -7.60 3.86 -1.45
CA LYS A 98 -8.37 2.74 -0.87
C LYS A 98 -7.81 1.36 -1.20
N SER A 99 -6.85 1.29 -2.11
CA SER A 99 -6.26 0.04 -2.59
C SER A 99 -4.73 0.10 -2.58
N LYS A 100 -4.13 1.17 -3.11
CA LYS A 100 -2.67 1.33 -3.14
C LYS A 100 -2.16 1.64 -1.73
N SER A 101 -1.36 0.74 -1.19
CA SER A 101 -0.72 0.88 0.11
C SER A 101 0.39 1.94 0.12
N VAL A 102 0.55 2.61 1.26
CA VAL A 102 1.70 3.48 1.56
C VAL A 102 3.01 2.70 1.40
N LYS A 103 3.03 1.41 1.78
CA LYS A 103 4.18 0.52 1.58
C LYS A 103 4.70 0.54 0.15
N THR A 104 3.81 0.53 -0.85
CA THR A 104 4.25 0.54 -2.26
C THR A 104 4.85 1.86 -2.71
N VAL A 105 4.55 2.98 -2.03
CA VAL A 105 5.22 4.26 -2.26
C VAL A 105 6.61 4.25 -1.62
N LEU A 106 6.76 3.65 -0.45
CA LEU A 106 8.06 3.48 0.21
C LEU A 106 9.06 2.64 -0.61
N MET A 107 8.58 1.80 -1.54
CA MET A 107 9.46 1.04 -2.44
C MET A 107 10.33 1.94 -3.34
N ASP A 108 9.95 3.20 -3.55
CA ASP A 108 10.78 4.18 -4.28
C ASP A 108 12.16 4.37 -3.61
N LEU A 109 12.23 4.27 -2.27
CA LEU A 109 13.49 4.36 -1.51
C LEU A 109 14.43 3.16 -1.72
N PHE A 110 13.90 2.04 -2.24
CA PHE A 110 14.65 0.80 -2.44
C PHE A 110 14.98 0.55 -3.92
N ALA A 111 14.31 1.26 -4.84
CA ALA A 111 14.41 1.05 -6.28
C ALA A 111 15.84 1.20 -6.81
N GLU A 112 16.59 2.21 -6.36
CA GLU A 112 18.00 2.41 -6.80
C GLU A 112 18.92 1.26 -6.38
N SER A 113 18.63 0.63 -5.25
CA SER A 113 19.40 -0.53 -4.78
C SER A 113 19.08 -1.82 -5.54
N GLY A 114 17.94 -1.85 -6.27
CA GLY A 114 17.40 -3.04 -6.90
C GLY A 114 16.73 -4.03 -5.93
N ASN A 115 16.50 -3.65 -4.66
CA ASN A 115 15.83 -4.50 -3.68
C ASN A 115 14.31 -4.37 -3.78
N PHE A 116 13.68 -5.26 -4.56
CA PHE A 116 12.21 -5.32 -4.69
C PHE A 116 11.58 -6.49 -3.94
N ASP A 117 12.40 -7.44 -3.49
CA ASP A 117 11.97 -8.58 -2.69
C ASP A 117 11.90 -8.18 -1.21
N ILE A 118 10.85 -7.44 -0.88
CA ILE A 118 10.55 -6.93 0.46
C ILE A 118 9.08 -7.25 0.77
N GLU A 119 8.84 -8.19 1.70
CA GLU A 119 7.50 -8.53 2.18
C GLU A 119 6.82 -7.37 2.94
N GLY A 120 5.54 -7.53 3.27
CA GLY A 120 4.78 -6.56 4.07
C GLY A 120 3.98 -5.56 3.25
N ILE A 121 2.95 -5.00 3.89
CA ILE A 121 1.97 -4.05 3.32
C ILE A 121 1.44 -3.13 4.43
N ASP A 122 0.31 -2.47 4.20
CA ASP A 122 -0.37 -1.65 5.20
C ASP A 122 -1.28 -2.51 6.10
N SER A 123 -1.24 -2.26 7.40
CA SER A 123 -2.12 -2.81 8.43
C SER A 123 -2.95 -1.69 9.05
N LYS A 124 -4.28 -1.88 9.10
CA LYS A 124 -5.20 -0.84 9.56
C LYS A 124 -6.24 -1.38 10.55
N ASN A 125 -6.28 -0.76 11.73
CA ASN A 125 -7.47 -0.66 12.60
C ASN A 125 -7.27 0.55 13.51
N ALA A 126 -7.76 1.73 13.09
CA ALA A 126 -7.53 2.99 13.79
C ALA A 126 -6.06 3.12 14.25
N CYS A 127 -5.83 3.61 15.47
CA CYS A 127 -4.51 3.80 16.07
C CYS A 127 -3.75 2.48 16.39
N TYR A 128 -4.35 1.30 16.19
CA TYR A 128 -3.73 -0.01 16.47
C TYR A 128 -2.90 -0.56 15.28
N GLY A 129 -3.09 -0.02 14.06
CA GLY A 129 -2.50 -0.57 12.84
C GLY A 129 -0.98 -0.78 12.89
N SER A 130 -0.24 0.11 13.56
CA SER A 130 1.21 0.01 13.73
C SER A 130 1.65 -1.09 14.68
N THR A 131 0.87 -1.40 15.71
CA THR A 131 1.16 -2.55 16.58
C THR A 131 0.88 -3.88 15.87
N ALA A 132 -0.14 -3.94 15.01
CA ALA A 132 -0.34 -5.09 14.14
C ALA A 132 0.84 -5.26 13.17
N ALA A 133 1.28 -4.18 12.51
CA ALA A 133 2.47 -4.19 11.65
C ALA A 133 3.74 -4.64 12.40
N LEU A 134 3.94 -4.17 13.63
CA LEU A 134 5.07 -4.56 14.46
C LEU A 134 5.05 -6.04 14.86
N PHE A 135 3.89 -6.56 15.26
CA PHE A 135 3.74 -7.98 15.57
C PHE A 135 3.97 -8.83 14.31
N ASN A 136 3.49 -8.39 13.14
CA ASN A 136 3.76 -9.09 11.88
C ASN A 136 5.26 -9.14 11.57
N ALA A 137 6.00 -8.04 11.76
CA ALA A 137 7.44 -8.01 11.55
C ALA A 137 8.21 -8.92 12.51
N ILE A 138 7.87 -8.91 13.81
CA ILE A 138 8.48 -9.81 14.82
C ILE A 138 8.18 -11.27 14.47
N ASN A 139 6.92 -11.58 14.19
CA ASN A 139 6.50 -12.92 13.81
C ASN A 139 7.20 -13.41 12.54
N TRP A 140 7.39 -12.53 11.55
CA TRP A 140 8.13 -12.85 10.32
C TRP A 140 9.59 -13.20 10.61
N ILE A 141 10.29 -12.38 11.41
CA ILE A 141 11.68 -12.66 11.82
C ILE A 141 11.78 -14.00 12.56
N GLU A 142 10.81 -14.29 13.44
CA GLU A 142 10.79 -15.55 14.19
C GLU A 142 10.26 -16.76 13.40
N SER A 143 9.83 -16.55 12.15
CA SER A 143 9.25 -17.60 11.30
C SER A 143 10.31 -18.38 10.51
N ARG A 144 9.87 -19.46 9.87
CA ARG A 144 10.69 -20.21 8.91
C ARG A 144 10.89 -19.49 7.58
N SER A 145 10.11 -18.44 7.31
CA SER A 145 10.24 -17.62 6.09
C SER A 145 11.27 -16.50 6.25
N TRP A 146 11.84 -16.31 7.45
CA TRP A 146 12.88 -15.32 7.66
C TRP A 146 14.13 -15.67 6.84
N ASP A 147 14.61 -14.69 6.09
CA ASP A 147 15.73 -14.81 5.16
C ASP A 147 17.04 -14.24 5.72
N GLY A 148 17.04 -13.84 7.00
CA GLY A 148 18.20 -13.23 7.67
C GLY A 148 18.25 -11.70 7.58
N ARG A 149 17.38 -11.05 6.81
CA ARG A 149 17.32 -9.59 6.67
C ARG A 149 16.47 -8.93 7.77
N ASN A 150 16.67 -7.64 7.99
CA ASN A 150 15.89 -6.87 8.96
C ASN A 150 14.51 -6.50 8.39
N ALA A 151 13.58 -6.14 9.28
CA ALA A 151 12.30 -5.56 8.91
C ALA A 151 12.25 -4.07 9.26
N ILE A 152 11.47 -3.28 8.51
CA ILE A 152 11.11 -1.91 8.87
C ILE A 152 9.61 -1.86 9.19
N VAL A 153 9.27 -1.20 10.29
CA VAL A 153 7.89 -0.91 10.65
C VAL A 153 7.71 0.59 10.67
N PHE A 154 6.81 1.10 9.83
CA PHE A 154 6.38 2.49 9.85
C PHE A 154 5.07 2.62 10.63
N ALA A 155 4.97 3.66 11.46
CA ALA A 155 3.81 3.98 12.27
C ALA A 155 3.58 5.49 12.22
N GLY A 156 2.50 5.97 11.62
CA GLY A 156 2.29 7.41 11.52
C GLY A 156 0.95 7.80 10.95
N ASP A 157 0.54 9.03 11.27
CA ASP A 157 -0.76 9.56 10.87
C ASP A 157 -0.80 11.09 10.95
N ILE A 158 -1.83 11.63 10.30
CA ILE A 158 -2.32 12.99 10.46
C ILE A 158 -3.70 12.90 11.11
N ALA A 159 -3.79 13.30 12.38
CA ALA A 159 -4.99 13.24 13.21
C ALA A 159 -5.70 14.59 13.23
N ILE A 160 -6.75 14.72 12.42
CA ILE A 160 -7.53 15.95 12.31
C ILE A 160 -9.01 15.71 12.56
N TYR A 161 -9.66 16.74 13.10
CA TYR A 161 -11.06 16.73 13.51
C TYR A 161 -11.74 18.00 13.01
N ALA A 162 -13.05 17.91 12.78
CA ALA A 162 -13.88 19.07 12.50
C ALA A 162 -13.85 20.07 13.66
N GLU A 163 -14.32 21.29 13.41
CA GLU A 163 -14.53 22.29 14.46
C GLU A 163 -15.37 21.75 15.61
N GLY A 164 -14.95 22.02 16.85
CA GLY A 164 -15.63 21.58 18.05
C GLY A 164 -14.68 20.93 19.06
N GLY A 165 -15.25 20.29 20.08
CA GLY A 165 -14.50 19.80 21.25
C GLY A 165 -13.47 18.70 20.98
N ALA A 166 -13.44 18.12 19.77
CA ALA A 166 -12.45 17.13 19.36
C ALA A 166 -11.23 17.73 18.62
N ARG A 167 -11.31 18.97 18.11
CA ARG A 167 -10.18 19.66 17.47
C ARG A 167 -8.90 19.68 18.33
N PRO A 168 -8.95 19.97 19.64
CA PRO A 168 -7.76 20.06 20.51
C PRO A 168 -7.11 18.70 20.84
N VAL A 169 -7.68 17.58 20.38
CA VAL A 169 -7.07 16.25 20.54
C VAL A 169 -6.50 15.71 19.21
N GLY A 170 -6.33 16.60 18.22
CA GLY A 170 -5.62 16.31 16.99
C GLY A 170 -4.11 16.26 17.17
N GLY A 171 -3.39 16.19 16.05
CA GLY A 171 -1.94 16.16 16.00
C GLY A 171 -1.43 15.45 14.77
N ALA A 172 -0.11 15.32 14.67
CA ALA A 172 0.50 14.62 13.55
C ALA A 172 1.92 14.20 13.89
N GLY A 173 2.30 13.00 13.43
CA GLY A 173 3.68 12.52 13.51
C GLY A 173 3.78 11.06 13.10
N ALA A 174 5.02 10.60 13.02
CA ALA A 174 5.37 9.26 12.57
C ALA A 174 6.64 8.74 13.22
N CYS A 175 6.78 7.43 13.23
CA CYS A 175 7.92 6.66 13.73
C CYS A 175 8.27 5.58 12.70
N ALA A 176 9.55 5.43 12.40
CA ALA A 176 10.10 4.29 11.67
C ALA A 176 11.01 3.48 12.61
N MET A 177 10.81 2.17 12.67
CA MET A 177 11.56 1.25 13.52
C MET A 177 12.24 0.17 12.67
N LEU A 178 13.53 -0.03 12.86
CA LEU A 178 14.26 -1.20 12.32
C LEU A 178 14.12 -2.35 13.32
N ILE A 179 13.59 -3.49 12.88
CA ILE A 179 13.37 -4.69 13.68
C ILE A 179 14.35 -5.78 13.26
N GLY A 180 14.98 -6.43 14.23
CA GLY A 180 15.92 -7.52 13.98
C GLY A 180 16.30 -8.27 15.27
N PRO A 181 17.11 -9.34 15.15
CA PRO A 181 17.62 -10.10 16.28
C PRO A 181 18.68 -9.32 17.07
N ASN A 182 18.93 -9.73 18.31
CA ASN A 182 19.92 -9.13 19.22
C ASN A 182 19.70 -7.62 19.45
N ALA A 183 18.44 -7.21 19.51
CA ALA A 183 18.06 -5.81 19.68
C ALA A 183 18.38 -5.28 21.10
N PRO A 184 18.72 -3.99 21.24
CA PRO A 184 18.79 -3.36 22.57
C PRO A 184 17.41 -3.23 23.22
N VAL A 185 16.34 -3.13 22.42
CA VAL A 185 14.95 -3.03 22.88
C VAL A 185 14.19 -4.27 22.42
N VAL A 186 14.10 -5.28 23.29
CA VAL A 186 13.62 -6.63 22.97
C VAL A 186 12.14 -6.80 23.28
N PHE A 187 11.40 -7.44 22.39
CA PHE A 187 10.00 -7.77 22.62
C PHE A 187 9.87 -9.05 23.44
N GLU A 188 8.99 -9.03 24.43
CA GLU A 188 8.64 -10.26 25.15
C GLU A 188 7.49 -10.99 24.45
N PRO A 189 7.50 -12.34 24.41
CA PRO A 189 6.58 -13.13 23.58
C PRO A 189 5.16 -13.24 24.17
N ILE A 190 4.84 -12.48 25.23
CA ILE A 190 3.56 -12.55 25.93
C ILE A 190 2.77 -11.27 25.68
N HIS A 191 1.65 -11.39 24.98
CA HIS A 191 0.75 -10.26 24.70
C HIS A 191 -0.68 -10.59 25.16
N GLY A 192 -1.33 -9.69 25.87
CA GLY A 192 -2.76 -9.76 26.16
C GLY A 192 -3.52 -8.91 25.16
N THR A 193 -4.45 -9.51 24.41
CA THR A 193 -5.17 -8.84 23.32
C THR A 193 -6.66 -8.81 23.61
N HIS A 194 -7.32 -7.70 23.28
CA HIS A 194 -8.77 -7.55 23.32
C HIS A 194 -9.23 -6.92 22.01
N MET A 195 -10.23 -7.52 21.36
CA MET A 195 -10.88 -6.98 20.18
C MET A 195 -12.40 -7.12 20.38
N ALA A 196 -13.14 -6.10 20.00
CA ALA A 196 -14.60 -6.08 20.10
C ALA A 196 -15.17 -5.23 18.97
N ASN A 197 -16.44 -5.43 18.62
CA ASN A 197 -17.12 -4.57 17.64
C ASN A 197 -17.77 -3.38 18.36
N THR A 198 -17.29 -2.17 18.09
CA THR A 198 -17.73 -0.91 18.72
C THR A 198 -17.78 0.23 17.70
N TYR A 199 -18.70 1.16 17.89
CA TYR A 199 -18.80 2.40 17.11
C TYR A 199 -18.42 3.61 17.98
N ASP A 200 -17.28 3.53 18.66
CA ASP A 200 -16.79 4.60 19.53
C ASP A 200 -16.08 5.72 18.75
N PHE A 201 -15.31 5.35 17.72
CA PHE A 201 -14.71 6.25 16.75
C PHE A 201 -14.51 5.49 15.44
N TYR A 202 -14.91 6.09 14.31
CA TYR A 202 -14.80 5.46 12.99
C TYR A 202 -14.88 6.52 11.86
N LYS A 203 -14.43 6.16 10.65
CA LYS A 203 -14.39 7.07 9.47
C LYS A 203 -15.27 6.53 8.33
N PRO A 204 -16.60 6.67 8.41
CA PRO A 204 -17.52 6.11 7.41
C PRO A 204 -17.59 6.97 6.14
N ASN A 205 -17.37 8.28 6.25
CA ASN A 205 -17.42 9.21 5.13
C ASN A 205 -16.05 9.26 4.41
N LEU A 206 -15.91 8.47 3.35
CA LEU A 206 -14.65 8.36 2.59
C LEU A 206 -14.25 9.63 1.82
N SER A 207 -15.12 10.63 1.76
CA SER A 207 -14.82 11.93 1.12
C SER A 207 -14.31 12.98 2.11
N SER A 208 -14.27 12.65 3.41
CA SER A 208 -13.82 13.53 4.49
C SER A 208 -12.70 12.87 5.28
N GLU A 209 -11.74 13.65 5.76
CA GLU A 209 -10.73 13.16 6.70
C GLU A 209 -11.26 13.06 8.13
N TYR A 210 -12.36 13.76 8.43
CA TYR A 210 -12.90 13.84 9.78
C TYR A 210 -13.60 12.55 10.18
N PRO A 211 -13.36 12.04 11.41
CA PRO A 211 -14.03 10.88 11.94
C PRO A 211 -15.40 11.22 12.54
N GLU A 212 -16.26 10.21 12.62
CA GLU A 212 -17.38 10.16 13.56
C GLU A 212 -16.85 9.71 14.92
N VAL A 213 -17.23 10.42 15.98
CA VAL A 213 -16.72 10.18 17.33
C VAL A 213 -17.82 10.28 18.37
N ASP A 214 -17.99 9.22 19.15
CA ASP A 214 -18.74 9.26 20.41
C ASP A 214 -17.72 9.37 21.56
N GLY A 215 -17.50 10.61 22.02
CA GLY A 215 -16.50 10.93 23.04
C GLY A 215 -16.64 10.08 24.32
N PRO A 216 -17.79 10.10 25.01
CA PRO A 216 -18.03 9.26 26.19
C PRO A 216 -17.82 7.76 25.92
N LYS A 217 -18.29 7.25 24.76
CA LYS A 217 -18.11 5.85 24.41
C LYS A 217 -16.65 5.49 24.14
N SER A 218 -15.87 6.38 23.51
CA SER A 218 -14.45 6.18 23.24
C SER A 218 -13.63 6.00 24.52
N ILE A 219 -13.93 6.77 25.57
CA ILE A 219 -13.26 6.66 26.87
C ILE A 219 -13.57 5.31 27.53
N THR A 220 -14.86 4.95 27.61
CA THR A 220 -15.27 3.68 28.23
C THR A 220 -14.76 2.46 27.45
N THR A 221 -14.67 2.56 26.13
CA THR A 221 -14.12 1.51 25.26
C THR A 221 -12.61 1.38 25.43
N TYR A 222 -11.87 2.49 25.51
CA TYR A 222 -10.44 2.50 25.83
C TYR A 222 -10.15 1.82 27.17
N LEU A 223 -10.85 2.20 28.23
CA LEU A 223 -10.65 1.62 29.57
C LEU A 223 -11.05 0.15 29.62
N THR A 224 -12.14 -0.23 28.94
CA THR A 224 -12.55 -1.64 28.81
C THR A 224 -11.49 -2.47 28.10
N ALA A 225 -10.92 -1.94 27.01
CA ALA A 225 -9.88 -2.62 26.26
C ALA A 225 -8.59 -2.74 27.07
N LEU A 226 -8.24 -1.71 27.87
CA LEU A 226 -7.12 -1.73 28.81
C LEU A 226 -7.29 -2.82 29.88
N ASP A 227 -8.43 -2.85 30.57
CA ASP A 227 -8.73 -3.84 31.62
C ASP A 227 -8.63 -5.27 31.08
N ASN A 228 -9.23 -5.52 29.92
CA ASN A 228 -9.28 -6.84 29.32
C ASN A 228 -7.91 -7.28 28.77
N SER A 229 -7.22 -6.40 28.04
CA SER A 229 -5.89 -6.73 27.51
C SER A 229 -4.87 -6.94 28.63
N TYR A 230 -4.85 -6.10 29.67
CA TYR A 230 -4.00 -6.28 30.85
C TYR A 230 -4.32 -7.58 31.59
N SER A 231 -5.62 -7.88 31.82
CA SER A 231 -6.02 -9.14 32.42
C SER A 231 -5.55 -10.36 31.62
N ARG A 232 -5.67 -10.34 30.28
CA ARG A 232 -5.17 -11.43 29.43
C ARG A 232 -3.66 -11.55 29.46
N TYR A 233 -2.94 -10.43 29.54
CA TYR A 233 -1.48 -10.43 29.71
C TYR A 233 -1.11 -11.11 31.03
N ARG A 234 -1.71 -10.69 32.15
CA ARG A 234 -1.46 -11.26 33.49
C ARG A 234 -1.72 -12.76 33.53
N GLU A 235 -2.84 -13.22 32.97
CA GLU A 235 -3.16 -14.65 32.87
C GLU A 235 -2.15 -15.45 32.03
N LYS A 236 -1.69 -14.90 30.89
CA LYS A 236 -0.69 -15.56 30.04
C LYS A 236 0.67 -15.62 30.75
N THR A 237 1.07 -14.54 31.41
CA THR A 237 2.31 -14.48 32.22
C THR A 237 2.27 -15.49 33.35
N ALA A 238 1.16 -15.56 34.09
CA ALA A 238 0.96 -16.56 35.12
C ALA A 238 1.16 -17.97 34.55
N ARG A 239 0.47 -18.32 33.45
CA ARG A 239 0.62 -19.64 32.81
C ARG A 239 2.05 -19.95 32.38
N ALA A 240 2.76 -18.98 31.81
CA ALA A 240 4.16 -19.16 31.40
C ALA A 240 5.09 -19.40 32.60
N GLY A 241 4.81 -18.79 33.74
CA GLY A 241 5.58 -18.91 34.98
C GLY A 241 5.28 -20.16 35.83
N LYS A 242 4.30 -21.02 35.46
CA LYS A 242 3.78 -22.14 36.27
C LYS A 242 3.34 -21.69 37.69
N PRO A 243 2.26 -20.91 37.81
CA PRO A 243 1.96 -20.16 39.03
C PRO A 243 1.37 -21.06 40.13
N GLN A 244 1.63 -20.71 41.40
CA GLN A 244 1.06 -21.33 42.62
C GLN A 244 0.07 -20.40 43.36
N ALA A 245 -0.23 -19.20 42.84
CA ALA A 245 -1.10 -18.21 43.50
C ALA A 245 -2.60 -18.54 43.33
N GLU A 246 -3.42 -18.18 44.32
CA GLU A 246 -4.89 -18.40 44.31
C GLU A 246 -5.60 -17.66 43.17
N ASP A 247 -5.20 -16.41 42.88
CA ASP A 247 -5.62 -15.68 41.68
C ASP A 247 -4.44 -15.56 40.69
N PRO A 248 -4.51 -16.20 39.50
CA PRO A 248 -3.48 -16.06 38.47
C PRO A 248 -3.16 -14.60 38.10
N LYS A 249 -4.13 -13.68 38.19
CA LYS A 249 -3.95 -12.27 37.85
C LYS A 249 -3.10 -11.51 38.87
N SER A 250 -2.89 -12.07 40.06
CA SER A 250 -1.99 -11.48 41.07
C SER A 250 -0.50 -11.75 40.81
N THR A 251 -0.16 -12.60 39.81
CA THR A 251 1.22 -13.03 39.53
C THR A 251 2.10 -11.89 39.01
N ILE A 252 1.51 -10.90 38.33
CA ILE A 252 2.22 -9.71 37.86
C ILE A 252 1.32 -8.49 38.05
N SER A 253 1.93 -7.39 38.44
CA SER A 253 1.33 -6.10 38.76
C SER A 253 2.09 -4.95 38.09
N LEU A 254 1.62 -3.72 38.25
CA LEU A 254 2.25 -2.53 37.72
C LEU A 254 3.68 -2.31 38.25
N GLU A 255 3.98 -2.80 39.46
CA GLU A 255 5.32 -2.75 40.07
C GLU A 255 6.37 -3.62 39.35
N ASP A 256 5.92 -4.56 38.50
CA ASP A 256 6.82 -5.41 37.70
C ASP A 256 7.28 -4.74 36.40
N PHE A 257 6.85 -3.48 36.17
CA PHE A 257 7.26 -2.64 35.06
C PHE A 257 7.92 -1.36 35.60
N ASP A 258 9.10 -1.04 35.09
CA ASP A 258 9.81 0.19 35.47
C ASP A 258 9.19 1.43 34.80
N TYR A 259 8.69 1.27 33.57
CA TYR A 259 8.05 2.32 32.79
C TYR A 259 6.79 1.79 32.12
N SER A 260 5.83 2.69 31.85
CA SER A 260 4.59 2.34 31.15
C SER A 260 4.30 3.34 30.03
N VAL A 261 4.21 2.82 28.81
CA VAL A 261 3.94 3.59 27.59
C VAL A 261 2.54 3.23 27.10
N PHE A 262 1.75 4.26 26.81
CA PHE A 262 0.36 4.10 26.36
C PHE A 262 0.17 4.75 24.99
N HIS A 263 -0.77 4.24 24.21
CA HIS A 263 -1.41 5.05 23.18
C HIS A 263 -1.99 6.30 23.87
N SER A 264 -1.55 7.48 23.40
CA SER A 264 -1.75 8.77 24.04
C SER A 264 -2.56 9.69 23.12
N PRO A 265 -3.91 9.59 23.10
CA PRO A 265 -4.73 10.53 22.35
C PRO A 265 -4.71 11.92 23.02
N TYR A 266 -4.62 11.95 24.36
CA TYR A 266 -4.34 13.14 25.15
C TYR A 266 -3.86 12.76 26.57
N GLY A 267 -3.13 13.65 27.22
CA GLY A 267 -2.40 13.37 28.45
C GLY A 267 -3.29 12.91 29.61
N LYS A 268 -4.51 13.46 29.75
CA LYS A 268 -5.45 13.07 30.81
C LYS A 268 -5.90 11.62 30.68
N LEU A 269 -6.15 11.11 29.46
CA LEU A 269 -6.55 9.71 29.30
C LEU A 269 -5.42 8.75 29.71
N VAL A 270 -4.17 9.12 29.45
CA VAL A 270 -3.01 8.34 29.89
C VAL A 270 -2.91 8.29 31.41
N GLN A 271 -3.11 9.43 32.10
CA GLN A 271 -3.18 9.47 33.57
C GLN A 271 -4.27 8.54 34.11
N LYS A 272 -5.46 8.58 33.51
CA LYS A 272 -6.60 7.72 33.87
C LYS A 272 -6.30 6.25 33.59
N GLY A 273 -5.71 5.93 32.45
CA GLY A 273 -5.33 4.56 32.08
C GLY A 273 -4.32 3.97 33.04
N HIS A 274 -3.28 4.73 33.40
CA HIS A 274 -2.28 4.28 34.39
C HIS A 274 -2.91 4.06 35.78
N ALA A 275 -3.77 4.98 36.24
CA ALA A 275 -4.56 4.80 37.46
C ALA A 275 -5.49 3.58 37.39
N ARG A 276 -6.06 3.29 36.21
CA ARG A 276 -6.91 2.13 35.97
C ARG A 276 -6.14 0.81 36.08
N LEU A 277 -4.88 0.75 35.63
CA LEU A 277 -4.03 -0.43 35.87
C LEU A 277 -3.82 -0.67 37.36
N LEU A 278 -3.53 0.39 38.14
CA LEU A 278 -3.39 0.29 39.59
C LEU A 278 -4.69 -0.15 40.28
N PHE A 279 -5.84 0.29 39.78
CA PHE A 279 -7.15 -0.21 40.21
C PHE A 279 -7.32 -1.73 39.93
N ASN A 280 -6.89 -2.22 38.77
CA ASN A 280 -6.93 -3.66 38.47
C ASN A 280 -6.03 -4.47 39.41
N ASP A 281 -4.88 -3.93 39.79
CA ASP A 281 -3.99 -4.57 40.78
C ASP A 281 -4.62 -4.61 42.16
N PHE A 282 -5.28 -3.52 42.58
CA PHE A 282 -6.06 -3.48 43.82
C PHE A 282 -7.18 -4.52 43.83
N LEU A 283 -7.92 -4.68 42.72
CA LEU A 283 -8.96 -5.71 42.64
C LEU A 283 -8.41 -7.13 42.78
N SER A 284 -7.18 -7.37 42.32
CA SER A 284 -6.56 -8.71 42.30
C SER A 284 -5.82 -9.02 43.61
N ASN A 285 -5.34 -8.00 44.33
CA ASN A 285 -4.72 -8.16 45.65
C ASN A 285 -4.98 -6.93 46.54
N PRO A 286 -6.20 -6.78 47.10
CA PRO A 286 -6.57 -5.59 47.88
C PRO A 286 -5.84 -5.49 49.21
N SER A 287 -5.25 -6.60 49.69
CA SER A 287 -4.51 -6.66 50.96
C SER A 287 -3.08 -6.12 50.89
N LYS A 288 -2.59 -5.80 49.69
CA LYS A 288 -1.23 -5.28 49.49
C LYS A 288 -1.07 -3.95 50.24
N SER A 289 0.08 -3.75 50.89
CA SER A 289 0.36 -2.55 51.69
C SER A 289 0.18 -1.23 50.94
N ALA A 290 0.44 -1.23 49.63
CA ALA A 290 0.21 -0.09 48.74
C ALA A 290 -1.26 0.39 48.71
N PHE A 291 -2.22 -0.47 49.07
CA PHE A 291 -3.65 -0.18 49.06
C PHE A 291 -4.27 0.00 50.45
N ALA A 292 -3.46 -0.03 51.52
CA ALA A 292 -3.95 0.04 52.90
C ALA A 292 -4.77 1.30 53.20
N ASN A 293 -4.52 2.38 52.46
CA ASN A 293 -5.17 3.68 52.64
C ASN A 293 -6.24 3.99 51.57
N VAL A 294 -6.69 3.00 50.79
CA VAL A 294 -7.79 3.20 49.83
C VAL A 294 -9.09 3.41 50.63
N PRO A 295 -9.73 4.59 50.53
CA PRO A 295 -10.97 4.87 51.25
C PRO A 295 -12.09 3.96 50.75
N GLU A 296 -12.94 3.50 51.66
CA GLU A 296 -14.12 2.69 51.32
C GLU A 296 -13.82 1.48 50.41
N ALA A 297 -12.66 0.82 50.62
CA ALA A 297 -12.15 -0.26 49.78
C ALA A 297 -13.18 -1.35 49.44
N GLU A 298 -13.98 -1.79 50.42
CA GLU A 298 -15.03 -2.80 50.19
C GLU A 298 -16.17 -2.28 49.30
N ALA A 299 -16.56 -1.01 49.42
CA ALA A 299 -17.58 -0.41 48.56
C ALA A 299 -17.06 -0.23 47.12
N ILE A 300 -15.79 0.18 46.97
CA ILE A 300 -15.12 0.25 45.66
C ILE A 300 -15.09 -1.14 45.01
N ARG A 301 -14.76 -2.19 45.75
CA ARG A 301 -14.74 -3.58 45.24
C ARG A 301 -16.12 -4.12 44.89
N ALA A 302 -17.15 -3.72 45.62
CA ALA A 302 -18.53 -4.10 45.36
C ALA A 302 -19.16 -3.34 44.18
N THR A 303 -18.48 -2.33 43.63
CA THR A 303 -18.98 -1.54 42.51
C THR A 303 -19.04 -2.41 41.24
N ALA A 304 -20.21 -2.41 40.57
CA ALA A 304 -20.39 -3.12 39.31
C ALA A 304 -19.39 -2.64 38.26
N TYR A 305 -18.89 -3.57 37.42
CA TYR A 305 -17.83 -3.29 36.46
C TYR A 305 -18.15 -2.11 35.54
N GLU A 306 -19.35 -2.10 34.95
CA GLU A 306 -19.79 -1.05 34.01
C GLU A 306 -19.79 0.32 34.69
N LYS A 307 -20.26 0.37 35.95
CA LYS A 307 -20.26 1.60 36.75
C LYS A 307 -18.84 2.05 37.06
N SER A 308 -17.92 1.11 37.33
CA SER A 308 -16.53 1.43 37.65
C SER A 308 -15.77 2.16 36.54
N LEU A 309 -16.23 2.06 35.28
CA LEU A 309 -15.62 2.74 34.13
C LEU A 309 -15.90 4.24 34.10
N THR A 310 -16.97 4.68 34.76
CA THR A 310 -17.43 6.08 34.77
C THR A 310 -17.49 6.68 36.18
N ASP A 311 -17.21 5.88 37.21
CA ASP A 311 -17.29 6.31 38.61
C ASP A 311 -16.16 7.31 38.95
N LYS A 312 -16.57 8.55 39.26
CA LYS A 312 -15.65 9.65 39.55
C LYS A 312 -14.90 9.46 40.88
N ASN A 313 -15.48 8.77 41.85
CA ASN A 313 -14.82 8.51 43.13
C ASN A 313 -13.67 7.51 42.93
N ILE A 314 -13.90 6.45 42.15
CA ILE A 314 -12.84 5.49 41.78
C ILE A 314 -11.76 6.21 40.97
N GLU A 315 -12.14 7.00 39.97
CA GLU A 315 -11.18 7.78 39.16
C GLU A 315 -10.31 8.69 40.04
N LYS A 316 -10.91 9.56 40.87
CA LYS A 316 -10.18 10.50 41.73
C LYS A 316 -9.26 9.77 42.72
N THR A 317 -9.76 8.71 43.35
CA THR A 317 -9.01 7.90 44.33
C THR A 317 -7.75 7.29 43.71
N PHE A 318 -7.89 6.60 42.58
CA PHE A 318 -6.76 5.90 41.96
C PHE A 318 -5.84 6.84 41.19
N VAL A 319 -6.32 7.96 40.65
CA VAL A 319 -5.44 9.00 40.08
C VAL A 319 -4.58 9.64 41.16
N ALA A 320 -5.15 9.94 42.34
CA ALA A 320 -4.38 10.47 43.46
C ALA A 320 -3.34 9.45 43.96
N LEU A 321 -3.73 8.19 44.11
CA LEU A 321 -2.82 7.11 44.53
C LEU A 321 -1.70 6.84 43.51
N ALA A 322 -2.02 6.87 42.21
CA ALA A 322 -1.08 6.61 41.14
C ALA A 322 -0.17 7.79 40.81
N LYS A 323 -0.41 8.99 41.36
CA LYS A 323 0.34 10.22 41.05
C LYS A 323 1.88 10.07 41.15
N PRO A 324 2.47 9.56 42.25
CA PRO A 324 3.93 9.37 42.32
C PRO A 324 4.43 8.32 41.32
N LEU A 325 3.67 7.23 41.12
CA LEU A 325 4.02 6.19 40.15
C LEU A 325 3.98 6.71 38.72
N TYR A 326 2.98 7.54 38.38
CA TYR A 326 2.86 8.18 37.07
C TYR A 326 4.06 9.09 36.79
N ALA A 327 4.46 9.90 37.78
CA ALA A 327 5.61 10.79 37.65
C ALA A 327 6.92 10.03 37.35
N ALA A 328 7.11 8.87 37.98
CA ALA A 328 8.30 8.04 37.79
C ALA A 328 8.28 7.21 36.50
N SER A 329 7.14 6.60 36.16
CA SER A 329 7.06 5.54 35.14
C SER A 329 6.42 5.96 33.82
N VAL A 330 5.59 7.00 33.80
CA VAL A 330 4.84 7.44 32.62
C VAL A 330 5.24 8.81 32.13
N ALA A 331 5.50 9.77 33.02
CA ALA A 331 5.85 11.13 32.63
C ALA A 331 7.06 11.23 31.67
N PRO A 332 8.12 10.40 31.80
CA PRO A 332 9.23 10.37 30.82
C PRO A 332 8.81 9.95 29.40
N THR A 333 7.63 9.35 29.23
CA THR A 333 7.10 8.87 27.95
C THR A 333 6.26 9.94 27.22
N MET A 334 6.04 11.12 27.81
CA MET A 334 5.01 12.05 27.32
C MET A 334 5.51 13.19 26.42
N ALA A 335 6.82 13.26 26.13
CA ALA A 335 7.40 14.41 25.42
C ALA A 335 6.78 14.64 24.03
N CYS A 336 6.60 13.58 23.24
CA CYS A 336 5.93 13.69 21.94
C CYS A 336 4.46 14.08 22.07
N ALA A 337 3.71 13.41 22.95
CA ALA A 337 2.27 13.68 23.12
C ALA A 337 2.02 15.15 23.51
N LYS A 338 2.81 15.69 24.44
CA LYS A 338 2.71 17.09 24.88
C LYS A 338 3.00 18.11 23.78
N ARG A 339 3.87 17.76 22.83
CA ARG A 339 4.35 18.71 21.81
C ARG A 339 3.65 18.57 20.46
N CYS A 340 3.26 17.36 20.10
CA CYS A 340 2.72 17.01 18.80
C CYS A 340 1.21 16.73 18.84
N GLY A 341 0.63 16.50 20.02
CA GLY A 341 -0.74 16.02 20.16
C GLY A 341 -0.86 14.53 19.81
N ASN A 342 -2.06 14.13 19.38
CA ASN A 342 -2.34 12.75 18.98
C ASN A 342 -1.71 12.45 17.62
N MET A 343 -0.88 11.40 17.55
CA MET A 343 -0.27 10.93 16.31
C MET A 343 -0.89 9.60 15.82
N TYR A 344 -2.10 9.26 16.30
CA TYR A 344 -2.78 7.98 16.10
C TYR A 344 -1.84 6.77 16.22
N THR A 345 -1.55 6.06 15.12
CA THR A 345 -0.70 4.86 15.13
C THR A 345 0.75 5.17 15.53
N GLY A 346 1.22 6.41 15.32
CA GLY A 346 2.52 6.88 15.78
C GLY A 346 2.57 7.22 17.28
N SER A 347 1.43 7.33 17.97
CA SER A 347 1.34 7.85 19.34
C SER A 347 2.04 6.95 20.37
N LEU A 348 1.80 5.63 20.33
CA LEU A 348 2.45 4.69 21.26
C LEU A 348 3.98 4.70 21.09
N TYR A 349 4.45 4.71 19.84
CA TYR A 349 5.87 4.65 19.52
C TYR A 349 6.57 6.00 19.71
N GLY A 350 5.86 7.12 19.58
CA GLY A 350 6.33 8.41 20.07
C GLY A 350 6.47 8.43 21.59
N GLY A 351 5.64 7.70 22.31
CA GLY A 351 5.79 7.48 23.75
C GLY A 351 7.07 6.72 24.11
N LEU A 352 7.35 5.65 23.36
CA LEU A 352 8.62 4.91 23.49
C LEU A 352 9.82 5.80 23.11
N ALA A 353 9.71 6.58 22.04
CA ALA A 353 10.76 7.50 21.60
C ALA A 353 11.11 8.52 22.69
N SER A 354 10.07 9.04 23.35
CA SER A 354 10.19 9.97 24.47
C SER A 354 10.93 9.32 25.63
N LEU A 355 10.57 8.10 26.02
CA LEU A 355 11.27 7.36 27.07
C LEU A 355 12.76 7.19 26.77
N LEU A 356 13.08 6.69 25.57
CA LEU A 356 14.46 6.44 25.14
C LEU A 356 15.30 7.72 25.05
N SER A 357 14.66 8.89 24.92
CA SER A 357 15.34 10.18 24.82
C SER A 357 15.38 10.96 26.13
N SER A 358 14.45 10.69 27.06
CA SER A 358 14.31 11.38 28.33
C SER A 358 15.06 10.71 29.47
N VAL A 359 15.30 9.40 29.39
CA VAL A 359 16.02 8.65 30.41
C VAL A 359 17.38 8.22 29.86
N PRO A 360 18.49 8.44 30.59
CA PRO A 360 19.81 7.97 30.17
C PRO A 360 19.83 6.47 29.85
N SER A 361 20.56 6.08 28.81
CA SER A 361 20.65 4.68 28.39
C SER A 361 21.06 3.74 29.53
N ASP A 362 21.98 4.17 30.39
CA ASP A 362 22.50 3.32 31.47
C ASP A 362 21.44 3.02 32.55
N ASP A 363 20.50 3.95 32.76
CA ASP A 363 19.38 3.78 33.68
C ASP A 363 18.27 2.92 33.07
N LEU A 364 18.24 2.79 31.74
CA LEU A 364 17.29 1.97 31.00
C LEU A 364 17.72 0.50 30.89
N VAL A 365 19.02 0.18 30.87
CA VAL A 365 19.47 -1.22 30.69
C VAL A 365 18.93 -2.11 31.83
N GLY A 366 18.35 -3.25 31.45
CA GLY A 366 17.72 -4.22 32.35
C GLY A 366 16.26 -3.90 32.68
N LYS A 367 15.77 -2.70 32.33
CA LYS A 367 14.41 -2.26 32.63
C LYS A 367 13.37 -2.96 31.77
N ARG A 368 12.20 -3.17 32.35
CA ARG A 368 11.02 -3.71 31.66
C ARG A 368 9.99 -2.60 31.48
N VAL A 369 9.48 -2.46 30.26
CA VAL A 369 8.53 -1.40 29.90
C VAL A 369 7.22 -2.04 29.48
N SER A 370 6.11 -1.59 30.06
CA SER A 370 4.78 -1.97 29.62
C SER A 370 4.33 -1.12 28.42
N MET A 371 3.60 -1.74 27.51
CA MET A 371 3.15 -1.12 26.27
C MET A 371 1.65 -1.39 26.10
N PHE A 372 0.83 -0.34 26.05
CA PHE A 372 -0.60 -0.44 25.79
C PHE A 372 -0.98 0.20 24.45
N ALA A 373 -1.19 -0.64 23.45
CA ALA A 373 -1.71 -0.25 22.14
C ALA A 373 -3.24 -0.29 22.13
N TYR A 374 -3.87 0.75 21.58
CA TYR A 374 -5.32 0.85 21.41
C TYR A 374 -5.63 1.47 20.06
N GLY A 375 -6.70 0.99 19.42
CA GLY A 375 -7.36 1.64 18.30
C GLY A 375 -8.85 1.37 18.37
N SER A 376 -9.66 2.41 18.18
CA SER A 376 -11.12 2.33 18.18
C SER A 376 -11.69 1.37 17.14
N GLY A 377 -12.94 0.92 17.36
CA GLY A 377 -13.61 -0.10 16.56
C GLY A 377 -13.90 -1.46 17.21
N CYS A 378 -13.19 -1.98 18.23
CA CYS A 378 -11.86 -1.65 18.73
C CYS A 378 -10.92 -2.87 18.74
N ALA A 379 -9.62 -2.58 18.67
CA ALA A 379 -8.53 -3.54 18.83
C ALA A 379 -7.48 -2.97 19.79
N ALA A 380 -7.01 -3.80 20.72
CA ALA A 380 -6.03 -3.39 21.72
C ALA A 380 -5.10 -4.53 22.12
N SER A 381 -3.88 -4.19 22.53
CA SER A 381 -2.95 -5.14 23.12
C SER A 381 -2.10 -4.51 24.22
N PHE A 382 -1.99 -5.23 25.33
CA PHE A 382 -1.04 -4.98 26.39
C PHE A 382 0.11 -5.98 26.22
N TYR A 383 1.33 -5.47 26.10
CA TYR A 383 2.54 -6.28 25.96
C TYR A 383 3.70 -5.61 26.69
N SER A 384 4.87 -6.25 26.68
CA SER A 384 6.06 -5.72 27.32
C SER A 384 7.30 -5.86 26.46
N ILE A 385 8.23 -4.95 26.70
CA ILE A 385 9.56 -4.95 26.12
C ILE A 385 10.61 -4.92 27.25
N ARG A 386 11.81 -5.42 26.95
CA ARG A 386 12.97 -5.35 27.83
C ARG A 386 14.10 -4.59 27.15
N ILE A 387 14.70 -3.66 27.87
CA ILE A 387 15.91 -3.00 27.42
C ILE A 387 17.08 -3.90 27.80
N LYS A 388 17.65 -4.64 26.84
CA LYS A 388 18.78 -5.56 27.05
C LYS A 388 20.13 -4.97 26.71
N GLY A 389 20.16 -3.92 25.88
CA GLY A 389 21.38 -3.27 25.42
C GLY A 389 21.29 -1.75 25.48
N SER A 390 22.39 -1.09 25.17
CA SER A 390 22.44 0.37 25.16
C SER A 390 21.48 0.94 24.11
N THR A 391 20.72 1.95 24.50
CA THR A 391 19.81 2.74 23.65
C THR A 391 20.40 4.11 23.31
N LYS A 392 21.67 4.34 23.68
CA LYS A 392 22.36 5.62 23.50
C LYS A 392 22.39 6.07 22.03
N GLU A 393 22.75 5.17 21.13
CA GLU A 393 22.77 5.50 19.69
C GLU A 393 21.37 5.89 19.19
N ILE A 394 20.33 5.18 19.64
CA ILE A 394 18.94 5.50 19.27
C ILE A 394 18.57 6.92 19.73
N ALA A 395 18.86 7.26 20.99
CA ALA A 395 18.59 8.58 21.55
C ALA A 395 19.36 9.70 20.81
N GLU A 396 20.65 9.50 20.57
CA GLU A 396 21.54 10.47 19.92
C GLU A 396 21.14 10.72 18.45
N LYS A 397 20.85 9.65 17.69
CA LYS A 397 20.50 9.75 16.27
C LYS A 397 19.12 10.38 16.07
N MET A 398 18.13 10.03 16.92
CA MET A 398 16.82 10.68 16.87
C MET A 398 16.92 12.17 17.19
N ASN A 399 17.76 12.53 18.19
CA ASN A 399 17.87 13.87 18.75
C ASN A 399 16.50 14.49 19.08
N LEU A 400 15.63 13.67 19.68
CA LEU A 400 14.20 13.92 19.74
C LEU A 400 13.85 15.18 20.54
N LEU A 401 14.34 15.30 21.78
CA LEU A 401 13.97 16.38 22.68
C LEU A 401 14.38 17.76 22.13
N ALA A 402 15.56 17.84 21.51
CA ALA A 402 16.01 19.09 20.88
C ALA A 402 15.13 19.45 19.67
N ARG A 403 14.78 18.46 18.84
CA ARG A 403 13.91 18.68 17.66
C ARG A 403 12.51 19.12 18.07
N LEU A 404 11.90 18.46 19.06
CA LEU A 404 10.59 18.84 19.63
C LEU A 404 10.61 20.28 20.15
N LYS A 405 11.66 20.65 20.91
CA LYS A 405 11.85 22.02 21.42
C LYS A 405 12.00 23.03 20.29
N SER A 406 12.64 22.66 19.18
CA SER A 406 12.87 23.54 18.03
C SER A 406 11.68 23.70 17.09
N MET A 407 10.57 22.97 17.31
CA MET A 407 9.33 23.19 16.56
C MET A 407 8.87 24.65 16.72
N GLN A 408 8.44 25.25 15.62
CA GLN A 408 7.95 26.62 15.58
C GLN A 408 6.52 26.69 16.11
N VAL A 409 6.31 27.44 17.19
CA VAL A 409 4.97 27.75 17.68
C VAL A 409 4.38 28.85 16.79
N VAL A 410 3.29 28.57 16.10
CA VAL A 410 2.61 29.51 15.17
C VAL A 410 1.24 29.91 15.71
N PRO A 411 0.68 31.05 15.27
CA PRO A 411 -0.67 31.47 15.66
C PRO A 411 -1.74 30.44 15.28
N VAL A 412 -2.81 30.32 16.07
CA VAL A 412 -3.90 29.36 15.85
C VAL A 412 -4.57 29.56 14.48
N GLU A 413 -4.68 30.80 14.01
CA GLU A 413 -5.23 31.14 12.70
C GLU A 413 -4.45 30.49 11.56
N THR A 414 -3.14 30.26 11.76
CA THR A 414 -2.30 29.54 10.78
C THR A 414 -2.73 28.09 10.67
N TYR A 415 -3.04 27.44 11.80
CA TYR A 415 -3.55 26.07 11.81
C TYR A 415 -4.95 26.00 11.19
N VAL A 416 -5.86 26.89 11.57
CA VAL A 416 -7.23 26.92 11.00
C VAL A 416 -7.17 27.13 9.48
N SER A 417 -6.33 28.04 9.00
CA SER A 417 -6.14 28.27 7.56
C SER A 417 -5.60 27.03 6.84
N ALA A 418 -4.65 26.33 7.46
CA ALA A 418 -4.11 25.07 6.93
C ALA A 418 -5.19 23.96 6.88
N MET A 419 -6.06 23.86 7.89
CA MET A 419 -7.16 22.89 7.91
C MET A 419 -8.19 23.19 6.82
N VAL A 420 -8.57 24.46 6.62
CA VAL A 420 -9.47 24.87 5.54
C VAL A 420 -8.89 24.53 4.16
N LEU A 421 -7.60 24.79 3.96
CA LEU A 421 -6.89 24.44 2.72
C LEU A 421 -6.90 22.93 2.48
N ARG A 422 -6.60 22.15 3.53
CA ARG A 422 -6.58 20.69 3.48
C ARG A 422 -7.96 20.11 3.19
N GLU A 423 -9.01 20.58 3.87
CA GLU A 423 -10.39 20.14 3.65
C GLU A 423 -10.85 20.43 2.22
N LYS A 424 -10.60 21.65 1.73
CA LYS A 424 -10.92 22.06 0.36
C LYS A 424 -10.27 21.15 -0.68
N ASN A 425 -9.02 20.76 -0.45
CA ASN A 425 -8.19 20.06 -1.43
C ASN A 425 -8.05 18.55 -1.20
N HIS A 426 -8.72 17.97 -0.19
CA HIS A 426 -8.60 16.56 0.17
C HIS A 426 -8.81 15.60 -1.02
N ASN A 427 -9.83 15.89 -1.85
CA ASN A 427 -10.18 15.12 -3.04
C ASN A 427 -9.74 15.77 -4.36
N ALA A 428 -8.85 16.77 -4.31
CA ALA A 428 -8.45 17.52 -5.50
C ALA A 428 -7.62 16.69 -6.48
N VAL A 429 -7.77 17.00 -7.78
CA VAL A 429 -6.97 16.48 -8.90
C VAL A 429 -6.40 17.65 -9.69
N ASN A 430 -5.31 17.42 -10.42
CA ASN A 430 -4.54 18.51 -11.07
C ASN A 430 -4.18 19.63 -10.08
N TYR A 431 -3.81 19.26 -8.87
CA TYR A 431 -3.58 20.16 -7.77
C TYR A 431 -2.09 20.27 -7.46
N THR A 432 -1.61 21.49 -7.25
CA THR A 432 -0.27 21.76 -6.75
C THR A 432 -0.43 22.39 -5.37
N PRO A 433 0.06 21.74 -4.30
CA PRO A 433 -0.04 22.28 -2.95
C PRO A 433 0.49 23.71 -2.81
N GLU A 434 -0.20 24.52 -2.03
CA GLU A 434 0.02 25.95 -1.87
C GLU A 434 0.91 26.27 -0.66
N GLY A 435 1.04 25.37 0.31
CA GLY A 435 1.89 25.52 1.50
C GLY A 435 3.35 25.86 1.17
N SER A 436 3.99 26.67 2.02
CA SER A 436 5.39 27.07 1.82
C SER A 436 6.35 25.92 2.18
N LEU A 437 7.39 25.71 1.37
CA LEU A 437 8.45 24.75 1.69
C LEU A 437 9.28 25.20 2.91
N ASP A 438 9.26 26.48 3.26
CA ASP A 438 9.93 27.00 4.48
C ASP A 438 9.29 26.46 5.77
N ASN A 439 8.03 26.01 5.67
CA ASN A 439 7.29 25.38 6.76
C ASN A 439 7.78 23.96 7.08
N LEU A 440 8.70 23.42 6.28
CA LEU A 440 9.14 22.03 6.37
C LEU A 440 10.56 21.90 6.95
N TRP A 441 10.88 20.71 7.43
CA TRP A 441 12.24 20.39 7.87
C TRP A 441 13.17 20.24 6.67
N PRO A 442 14.44 20.67 6.74
CA PRO A 442 15.42 20.32 5.73
C PRO A 442 15.51 18.80 5.55
N GLY A 443 15.48 18.32 4.31
CA GLY A 443 15.52 16.90 4.00
C GLY A 443 14.19 16.15 4.17
N SER A 444 13.08 16.81 4.52
CA SER A 444 11.76 16.13 4.50
C SER A 444 11.23 15.99 3.07
N TYR A 445 10.47 14.93 2.84
CA TYR A 445 9.66 14.79 1.64
C TYR A 445 8.40 15.65 1.74
N TYR A 446 7.88 16.07 0.59
CA TYR A 446 6.65 16.83 0.47
C TYR A 446 5.91 16.45 -0.80
N LEU A 447 4.60 16.67 -0.80
CA LEU A 447 3.74 16.53 -1.96
C LEU A 447 4.00 17.68 -2.94
N GLU A 448 4.53 17.35 -4.11
CA GLU A 448 4.86 18.32 -5.15
C GLU A 448 3.64 18.61 -6.02
N HIS A 449 2.94 17.56 -6.46
CA HIS A 449 1.81 17.67 -7.37
C HIS A 449 0.90 16.43 -7.31
N ILE A 450 -0.40 16.65 -7.53
CA ILE A 450 -1.41 15.61 -7.80
C ILE A 450 -1.93 15.82 -9.22
N ASP A 451 -1.79 14.84 -10.09
CA ASP A 451 -2.26 14.97 -11.47
C ASP A 451 -3.76 14.64 -11.67
N SER A 452 -4.23 14.71 -12.92
CA SER A 452 -5.62 14.41 -13.31
C SER A 452 -6.11 13.00 -12.97
N LYS A 453 -5.20 12.09 -12.61
CA LYS A 453 -5.46 10.69 -12.29
C LYS A 453 -5.14 10.38 -10.83
N TYR A 454 -5.14 11.38 -9.95
CA TYR A 454 -4.84 11.24 -8.52
C TYR A 454 -3.41 10.75 -8.22
N ARG A 455 -2.52 10.70 -9.22
CA ARG A 455 -1.15 10.25 -8.99
C ARG A 455 -0.39 11.37 -8.30
N ARG A 456 0.24 11.02 -7.17
CA ARG A 456 0.97 11.95 -6.32
C ARG A 456 2.45 11.87 -6.63
N ALA A 457 3.07 13.02 -6.90
CA ALA A 457 4.51 13.16 -7.04
C ALA A 457 5.09 13.76 -5.76
N TYR A 458 6.21 13.22 -5.30
CA TYR A 458 6.90 13.66 -4.10
C TYR A 458 8.30 14.16 -4.45
N ALA A 459 8.71 15.23 -3.77
CA ALA A 459 10.05 15.77 -3.84
C ALA A 459 10.60 15.95 -2.42
N ARG A 460 11.90 16.21 -2.31
CA ARG A 460 12.60 16.35 -1.02
C ARG A 460 13.12 17.77 -0.85
N VAL A 461 12.86 18.38 0.30
CA VAL A 461 13.39 19.71 0.65
C VAL A 461 14.90 19.62 0.64
N GLN A 462 15.55 20.48 -0.14
CA GLN A 462 17.01 20.48 -0.21
C GLN A 462 17.60 20.79 1.17
N THR A 463 18.50 19.91 1.62
CA THR A 463 19.37 20.24 2.74
C THR A 463 20.32 21.33 2.25
N ALA A 464 20.40 22.45 2.98
CA ALA A 464 21.42 23.45 2.70
C ALA A 464 22.77 22.74 2.68
N LYS A 465 23.41 22.69 1.50
CA LYS A 465 24.82 22.29 1.44
C LYS A 465 25.54 23.18 2.44
N SER A 466 26.39 22.59 3.27
CA SER A 466 27.37 23.38 4.00
C SER A 466 28.19 24.14 2.96
N GLU A 467 27.82 25.39 2.71
CA GLU A 467 28.68 26.32 2.02
C GLU A 467 29.91 26.46 2.91
N CYS A 468 30.98 25.77 2.55
CA CYS A 468 32.31 26.23 2.89
C CYS A 468 32.50 27.54 2.12
N SER A 469 31.95 28.61 2.66
CA SER A 469 32.20 29.97 2.22
C SER A 469 33.63 30.29 2.60
N VAL A 470 34.57 29.95 1.72
CA VAL A 470 35.82 30.71 1.67
C VAL A 470 35.41 32.10 1.21
N ALA A 471 35.29 33.02 2.17
CA ALA A 471 35.15 34.44 1.90
C ALA A 471 36.33 34.88 1.03
N VAL A 472 36.12 35.00 -0.28
CA VAL A 472 37.04 35.71 -1.16
C VAL A 472 36.78 37.19 -0.92
N SER A 473 37.48 37.74 0.07
CA SER A 473 37.61 39.17 0.22
C SER A 473 38.32 39.72 -1.03
N PHE A 474 37.64 40.58 -1.76
CA PHE A 474 38.25 41.38 -2.81
C PHE A 474 39.28 42.31 -2.17
N TRP A 475 40.56 41.92 -2.20
CA TRP A 475 41.67 42.85 -2.03
C TRP A 475 42.04 43.42 -3.39
N LYS A 476 41.84 44.72 -3.56
CA LYS A 476 42.34 45.48 -4.71
C LYS A 476 43.88 45.40 -4.75
N PRO A 477 44.50 45.20 -5.92
CA PRO A 477 45.95 45.25 -6.05
C PRO A 477 46.40 46.71 -6.09
N SER A 478 46.93 47.20 -4.97
CA SER A 478 47.82 48.36 -5.00
C SER A 478 49.11 47.99 -4.27
N SER A 479 50.21 48.09 -5.01
CA SER A 479 51.57 47.64 -4.70
C SER A 479 51.76 46.13 -4.85
N TRP A 480 52.52 45.71 -5.87
CA TRP A 480 53.90 45.24 -5.73
C TRP A 480 54.47 45.00 -7.15
N GLY A 481 55.74 45.36 -7.29
CA GLY A 481 56.42 45.58 -8.56
C GLY A 481 56.79 44.32 -9.33
N SER A 482 57.18 44.58 -10.57
CA SER A 482 57.84 43.68 -11.51
C SER A 482 59.02 42.95 -10.87
N ASP A 483 58.86 41.65 -10.63
CA ASP A 483 59.72 40.58 -11.13
C ASP A 483 59.18 39.24 -10.62
N HIS A 484 59.19 38.21 -11.48
CA HIS A 484 58.66 36.84 -11.28
C HIS A 484 57.24 36.53 -11.79
N ALA A 485 56.70 37.31 -12.74
CA ALA A 485 55.55 36.91 -13.54
C ALA A 485 55.99 36.23 -14.84
N GLN A 486 56.49 34.98 -14.80
CA GLN A 486 56.58 34.16 -16.04
C GLN A 486 56.64 32.63 -15.88
N HIS A 487 56.50 32.02 -14.70
CA HIS A 487 56.52 30.54 -14.57
C HIS A 487 55.29 29.90 -13.89
N ALA A 488 54.34 30.66 -13.34
CA ALA A 488 53.18 30.10 -12.64
C ALA A 488 51.88 30.01 -13.48
N ALA A 489 51.83 30.58 -14.69
CA ALA A 489 50.62 30.59 -15.52
C ALA A 489 50.49 29.36 -16.46
N GLY A 490 51.54 28.56 -16.63
CA GLY A 490 51.53 27.41 -17.55
C GLY A 490 51.05 26.10 -16.93
N VAL A 491 51.18 25.92 -15.61
CA VAL A 491 50.92 24.62 -14.95
C VAL A 491 49.45 24.46 -14.54
N THR A 492 48.81 25.55 -14.12
CA THR A 492 47.41 25.54 -13.66
C THR A 492 46.42 25.35 -14.81
N GLY A 493 46.71 25.90 -16.00
CA GLY A 493 45.89 25.70 -17.19
C GLY A 493 45.94 24.27 -17.74
N VAL A 494 47.10 23.60 -17.64
CA VAL A 494 47.29 22.22 -18.11
C VAL A 494 46.59 21.23 -17.16
N LEU A 495 46.60 21.47 -15.85
CA LEU A 495 45.90 20.63 -14.88
C LEU A 495 44.37 20.74 -14.99
N LEU A 496 43.84 21.93 -15.27
CA LEU A 496 42.40 22.12 -15.49
C LEU A 496 41.94 21.46 -16.80
N PHE A 497 42.74 21.54 -17.86
CA PHE A 497 42.44 20.88 -19.14
C PHE A 497 42.50 19.35 -19.03
N LEU A 498 43.47 18.80 -18.28
CA LEU A 498 43.58 17.36 -18.02
C LEU A 498 42.44 16.85 -17.13
N PHE A 499 41.96 17.65 -16.17
CA PHE A 499 40.81 17.31 -15.34
C PHE A 499 39.51 17.28 -16.16
N ILE A 500 39.30 18.27 -17.03
CA ILE A 500 38.13 18.31 -17.93
C ILE A 500 38.16 17.16 -18.95
N ALA A 501 39.34 16.85 -19.51
CA ALA A 501 39.51 15.73 -20.42
C ALA A 501 39.27 14.37 -19.72
N ALA A 502 39.73 14.21 -18.47
CA ALA A 502 39.50 13.01 -17.69
C ALA A 502 38.01 12.83 -17.33
N VAL A 503 37.31 13.91 -16.97
CA VAL A 503 35.88 13.88 -16.68
C VAL A 503 35.07 13.54 -17.94
N ALA A 504 35.40 14.12 -19.10
CA ALA A 504 34.70 13.87 -20.37
C ALA A 504 34.87 12.42 -20.88
N ILE A 505 36.01 11.78 -20.60
CA ILE A 505 36.27 10.37 -20.96
C ILE A 505 35.53 9.41 -20.02
N VAL A 506 35.36 9.77 -18.75
CA VAL A 506 34.66 8.96 -17.75
C VAL A 506 33.13 9.09 -17.87
N SER A 507 32.62 10.22 -18.36
CA SER A 507 31.18 10.48 -18.52
C SER A 507 30.56 10.01 -19.84
N GLY A 508 31.35 9.45 -20.77
CA GLY A 508 30.82 8.84 -22.02
C GLY A 508 30.17 9.80 -23.02
N THR A 509 30.41 11.11 -22.90
CA THR A 509 29.71 12.16 -23.66
C THR A 509 30.30 12.49 -25.05
N ILE A 510 31.15 11.62 -25.63
CA ILE A 510 31.67 11.81 -26.99
C ILE A 510 31.48 10.53 -27.81
N THR A 511 30.59 10.57 -28.81
CA THR A 511 30.46 9.57 -29.87
C THR A 511 31.51 9.82 -30.97
N SER A 512 32.01 8.74 -31.58
CA SER A 512 33.18 8.72 -32.47
C SER A 512 32.98 9.28 -33.88
N GLU A 513 32.12 10.28 -34.09
CA GLU A 513 31.90 10.90 -35.41
C GLU A 513 32.39 12.35 -35.51
N ALA A 514 32.91 12.94 -34.44
CA ALA A 514 33.71 14.15 -34.54
C ALA A 514 35.19 13.76 -34.66
N TRP A 515 35.93 14.46 -35.53
CA TRP A 515 37.38 14.30 -35.83
C TRP A 515 37.71 13.42 -37.04
N GLY A 516 37.18 13.82 -38.20
CA GLY A 516 37.85 13.59 -39.47
C GLY A 516 39.06 14.51 -39.66
N ALA A 517 40.16 13.92 -40.12
CA ALA A 517 41.32 14.50 -40.82
C ALA A 517 42.18 15.57 -40.09
N GLY A 518 43.40 15.16 -39.73
CA GLY A 518 44.53 16.07 -39.45
C GLY A 518 45.46 15.55 -38.35
N GLY A 519 46.68 15.15 -38.71
CA GLY A 519 47.61 14.43 -37.85
C GLY A 519 48.09 15.17 -36.59
N GLY A 520 48.41 14.41 -35.54
CA GLY A 520 49.06 14.95 -34.34
C GLY A 520 48.99 14.13 -33.04
N THR A 521 48.88 12.80 -33.07
CA THR A 521 48.75 11.97 -31.86
C THR A 521 50.07 11.66 -31.11
N GLY A 522 51.23 12.16 -31.59
CA GLY A 522 52.54 11.84 -31.02
C GLY A 522 53.06 12.75 -29.89
N SER A 523 52.40 13.88 -29.60
CA SER A 523 52.95 14.91 -28.70
C SER A 523 52.56 14.76 -27.23
N VAL A 524 51.33 14.32 -26.95
CA VAL A 524 50.79 14.30 -25.57
C VAL A 524 51.35 13.15 -24.74
N VAL A 525 51.60 11.99 -25.35
CA VAL A 525 52.16 10.82 -24.66
C VAL A 525 53.63 11.05 -24.24
N ASN A 526 54.39 11.81 -25.03
CA ASN A 526 55.80 12.12 -24.75
C ASN A 526 55.99 13.17 -23.64
N ALA A 527 54.98 14.00 -23.37
CA ALA A 527 55.04 15.00 -22.28
C ALA A 527 54.82 14.35 -20.91
N VAL A 528 53.94 13.35 -20.83
CA VAL A 528 53.62 12.61 -19.58
C VAL A 528 54.80 11.73 -19.13
N GLU A 529 55.55 11.12 -20.05
CA GLU A 529 56.72 10.30 -19.71
C GLU A 529 57.91 11.09 -19.16
N ARG A 530 58.04 12.39 -19.47
CA ARG A 530 59.16 13.22 -18.98
C ARG A 530 58.95 13.71 -17.56
N VAL A 531 57.70 13.97 -17.15
CA VAL A 531 57.37 14.42 -15.78
C VAL A 531 57.56 13.28 -14.78
N LEU A 532 57.27 12.04 -15.17
CA LEU A 532 57.38 10.86 -14.29
C LEU A 532 58.82 10.38 -14.06
N LYS A 533 59.82 10.89 -14.79
CA LYS A 533 61.24 10.49 -14.65
C LYS A 533 62.08 11.43 -13.77
N ALA A 534 61.50 12.48 -13.19
CA ALA A 534 62.28 13.56 -12.57
C ALA A 534 62.38 13.59 -11.03
N GLU A 535 61.71 12.72 -10.26
CA GLU A 535 61.82 12.75 -8.78
C GLU A 535 62.40 11.47 -8.18
N SER A 536 63.74 11.44 -8.13
CA SER A 536 64.51 10.46 -7.36
C SER A 536 65.59 11.17 -6.53
N ILE A 537 65.22 12.10 -5.64
CA ILE A 537 66.14 12.69 -4.66
C ILE A 537 65.36 12.99 -3.37
N VAL A 538 65.66 12.24 -2.29
CA VAL A 538 65.82 12.67 -0.87
C VAL A 538 65.67 11.43 0.06
N LYS A 539 66.65 11.26 0.96
CA LYS A 539 66.88 10.14 1.91
C LYS A 539 66.39 10.51 3.35
N PRO A 540 66.36 9.57 4.33
CA PRO A 540 65.34 9.48 5.38
C PRO A 540 65.71 10.10 6.73
N VAL A 541 64.70 10.41 7.56
CA VAL A 541 64.85 10.70 9.01
C VAL A 541 63.91 9.78 9.82
N LYS A 542 64.43 9.24 10.93
CA LYS A 542 63.79 8.28 11.87
C LYS A 542 63.22 9.02 13.11
N PRO A 543 62.47 8.34 14.02
CA PRO A 543 61.17 8.78 14.56
C PRO A 543 61.24 9.55 15.89
N LEU A 544 60.17 10.28 16.22
CA LEU A 544 59.95 10.85 17.56
C LEU A 544 58.53 10.57 18.08
N ARG A 545 58.48 10.44 19.40
CA ARG A 545 57.48 9.78 20.26
C ARG A 545 56.09 10.42 20.26
N VAL A 546 55.09 9.57 20.47
CA VAL A 546 53.76 9.89 20.98
C VAL A 546 53.91 10.52 22.38
N VAL A 547 53.33 11.71 22.56
CA VAL A 547 53.02 12.27 23.87
C VAL A 547 51.52 12.51 23.87
N ASN A 548 50.82 11.80 24.76
CA ASN A 548 49.44 12.09 25.14
C ASN A 548 49.36 13.51 25.68
N ILE A 549 48.35 14.27 25.25
CA ILE A 549 47.87 15.41 26.01
C ILE A 549 46.37 15.19 26.20
N ASP A 550 46.01 14.89 27.45
CA ASP A 550 44.68 14.98 28.02
C ASP A 550 44.10 16.38 27.83
N LEU A 551 42.82 16.47 27.49
CA LEU A 551 42.02 17.65 27.80
C LEU A 551 41.02 17.24 28.87
N THR A 552 41.44 17.49 30.11
CA THR A 552 40.64 17.47 31.33
C THR A 552 39.49 18.46 31.27
N LEU A 553 38.35 18.00 31.78
CA LEU A 553 37.25 18.79 32.31
C LEU A 553 37.77 19.83 33.32
N ILE A 554 37.17 21.02 33.30
CA ILE A 554 37.19 21.96 34.43
C ILE A 554 35.77 21.99 34.97
N ASP A 555 35.56 21.34 36.11
CA ASP A 555 34.46 21.63 37.03
C ASP A 555 34.85 22.85 37.87
N ASP A 556 33.87 23.69 38.21
CA ASP A 556 33.85 24.40 39.49
C ASP A 556 32.38 24.63 39.90
N ASP A 557 32.10 24.18 41.13
CA ASP A 557 30.84 24.18 41.86
C ASP A 557 30.59 25.48 42.64
N GLU A 558 29.30 25.77 42.85
CA GLU A 558 28.62 26.55 43.91
C GLU A 558 28.79 28.09 44.11
N ILE A 559 27.65 28.81 44.13
CA ILE A 559 27.04 29.53 45.30
C ILE A 559 26.13 30.74 44.87
N GLU A 560 24.90 30.71 45.42
CA GLU A 560 23.91 31.76 45.80
C GLU A 560 22.99 32.53 44.84
N VAL A 561 21.71 32.45 45.22
CA VAL A 561 20.54 33.24 44.84
C VAL A 561 20.57 34.61 45.55
N VAL A 562 20.45 35.70 44.80
CA VAL A 562 19.91 36.99 45.30
C VAL A 562 19.08 37.67 44.20
N SER A 563 17.80 37.92 44.48
CA SER A 563 16.94 38.91 43.78
C SER A 563 16.99 40.23 44.58
N PRO A 564 16.81 41.46 44.02
CA PRO A 564 15.55 41.87 43.37
C PRO A 564 15.63 43.02 42.29
N VAL A 565 14.43 43.41 41.88
CA VAL A 565 13.88 44.37 40.89
C VAL A 565 14.35 45.87 40.99
N PRO A 566 13.74 46.86 40.28
CA PRO A 566 14.23 47.61 39.10
C PRO A 566 14.60 49.08 39.40
N THR A 567 15.05 49.85 38.40
CA THR A 567 14.55 51.20 38.02
C THR A 567 15.48 51.87 36.98
N GLY A 568 14.90 52.64 36.04
CA GLY A 568 15.62 53.58 35.15
C GLY A 568 16.19 54.79 35.94
N PRO A 569 16.47 55.99 35.36
CA PRO A 569 15.89 56.55 34.11
C PRO A 569 16.82 57.52 33.27
N HIS A 570 16.23 58.10 32.21
CA HIS A 570 16.46 59.42 31.56
C HIS A 570 17.71 59.70 30.68
N ILE A 571 17.75 60.60 29.67
CA ILE A 571 16.88 61.44 28.78
C ILE A 571 17.86 62.06 27.74
N ARG A 572 17.43 62.31 26.48
CA ARG A 572 17.64 63.53 25.61
C ARG A 572 17.98 63.18 24.15
N GLN A 573 17.51 63.87 23.10
CA GLN A 573 16.38 64.78 22.79
C GLN A 573 16.51 65.18 21.29
N ALA A 574 15.42 65.74 20.73
CA ALA A 574 15.30 66.58 19.52
C ALA A 574 15.00 65.87 18.16
N SER A 575 14.07 66.29 17.30
CA SER A 575 13.03 67.35 17.28
C SER A 575 12.08 67.14 16.08
N ILE A 576 10.86 67.67 16.19
CA ILE A 576 9.63 67.42 15.40
C ILE A 576 9.35 68.57 14.37
N PRO A 577 8.43 68.41 13.39
CA PRO A 577 7.19 69.25 13.42
C PRO A 577 5.83 68.50 13.25
N LEU A 578 4.80 69.04 13.90
CA LEU A 578 3.41 68.59 14.21
C LEU A 578 2.35 69.25 13.26
N PRO A 579 1.00 69.25 13.51
CA PRO A 579 0.00 68.16 13.36
C PRO A 579 -1.38 68.66 12.79
N ALA A 580 -2.45 67.85 12.86
CA ALA A 580 -3.86 68.30 12.89
C ALA A 580 -4.70 67.50 13.93
N PRO A 581 -5.83 68.03 14.46
CA PRO A 581 -6.21 67.96 15.90
C PRO A 581 -7.35 66.96 16.29
N PRO A 582 -7.61 66.75 17.60
CA PRO A 582 -8.59 65.79 18.14
C PRO A 582 -9.83 66.44 18.80
N PRO A 583 -10.86 65.63 19.16
CA PRO A 583 -11.46 65.67 20.51
C PRO A 583 -11.85 64.24 21.01
N ARG A 584 -12.25 63.89 22.24
CA ARG A 584 -12.13 64.29 23.67
C ARG A 584 -12.78 63.11 24.50
N PRO A 585 -12.76 63.05 25.85
CA PRO A 585 -12.56 61.80 26.60
C PRO A 585 -13.66 61.39 27.62
N THR A 586 -13.36 60.29 28.36
CA THR A 586 -13.82 59.85 29.73
C THR A 586 -14.93 58.79 29.80
N PRO A 587 -15.12 57.97 30.89
CA PRO A 587 -14.60 58.04 32.29
C PRO A 587 -14.13 56.66 32.91
N PRO A 588 -13.79 56.55 34.23
CA PRO A 588 -12.83 55.56 34.78
C PRO A 588 -13.42 54.19 35.22
N ARG A 589 -12.51 53.23 35.46
CA ARG A 589 -12.77 51.82 35.83
C ARG A 589 -12.93 51.62 37.36
N PRO A 590 -13.85 50.75 37.83
CA PRO A 590 -13.94 50.33 39.24
C PRO A 590 -12.93 49.20 39.60
N PRO A 591 -12.68 48.93 40.90
CA PRO A 591 -11.61 48.03 41.37
C PRO A 591 -12.00 46.54 41.22
N PRO A 592 -11.03 45.61 41.30
CA PRO A 592 -11.31 44.18 41.10
C PRO A 592 -11.97 43.55 42.36
N PRO A 593 -12.87 42.56 42.21
CA PRO A 593 -13.33 41.75 43.32
C PRO A 593 -12.37 40.58 43.63
N GLU A 594 -12.48 40.10 44.87
CA GLU A 594 -11.73 39.03 45.54
C GLU A 594 -11.74 37.66 44.83
N VAL A 595 -10.68 36.90 45.07
CA VAL A 595 -10.52 35.50 44.68
C VAL A 595 -11.50 34.64 45.49
N ILE A 596 -12.43 33.99 44.78
CA ILE A 596 -13.29 32.93 45.32
C ILE A 596 -12.64 31.59 44.95
N GLU A 597 -12.35 30.74 45.94
CA GLU A 597 -12.05 29.32 45.73
C GLU A 597 -13.28 28.68 45.08
N LEU A 598 -13.11 28.10 43.89
CA LEU A 598 -14.17 27.38 43.18
C LEU A 598 -14.17 25.92 43.65
N ASP A 599 -15.32 25.49 44.18
CA ASP A 599 -15.64 24.08 44.39
C ASP A 599 -15.65 23.32 43.04
N ASP A 600 -14.97 22.18 43.02
CA ASP A 600 -14.80 21.29 41.86
C ASP A 600 -16.09 20.49 41.54
N ASP A 601 -17.05 21.14 40.88
CA ASP A 601 -18.15 20.47 40.17
C ASP A 601 -17.93 20.52 38.64
N ASP A 602 -17.15 19.56 38.13
CA ASP A 602 -17.03 19.27 36.69
C ASP A 602 -18.27 18.49 36.22
N ASP A 603 -19.26 19.22 35.72
CA ASP A 603 -20.40 18.67 34.99
C ASP A 603 -19.97 18.01 33.67
N ILE A 604 -20.64 16.90 33.36
CA ILE A 604 -20.55 16.16 32.10
C ILE A 604 -20.81 17.12 30.92
N ILE A 605 -19.90 17.15 29.95
CA ILE A 605 -20.12 17.84 28.67
C ILE A 605 -21.18 17.05 27.88
N GLU A 606 -22.46 17.42 28.03
CA GLU A 606 -23.51 17.08 27.07
C GLU A 606 -23.41 18.03 25.86
N ILE A 607 -23.06 17.48 24.69
CA ILE A 607 -23.18 18.20 23.42
C ILE A 607 -24.64 18.05 22.95
N SER A 608 -25.43 19.10 23.11
CA SER A 608 -26.78 19.17 22.54
C SER A 608 -26.74 19.66 21.08
N PRO A 609 -27.60 19.13 20.17
CA PRO A 609 -27.69 19.60 18.79
C PRO A 609 -28.36 20.98 18.70
N PRO A 610 -28.04 21.81 17.69
CA PRO A 610 -28.54 23.18 17.61
C PRO A 610 -30.04 23.20 17.27
N THR A 611 -30.84 23.73 18.18
CA THR A 611 -32.23 24.08 17.95
C THR A 611 -32.33 25.34 17.10
N HIS A 612 -32.90 25.23 15.89
CA HIS A 612 -33.38 26.38 15.13
C HIS A 612 -34.55 27.04 15.88
N ARG A 613 -34.45 28.35 16.14
CA ARG A 613 -35.62 29.21 16.38
C ARG A 613 -35.56 30.48 15.52
N PRO A 614 -36.74 31.02 15.17
CA PRO A 614 -36.94 31.73 13.91
C PRO A 614 -36.75 33.25 14.05
N LEU A 615 -36.28 33.88 12.98
CA LEU A 615 -36.27 35.32 12.84
C LEU A 615 -37.67 35.84 12.52
N ARG A 616 -38.10 36.82 13.32
CA ARG A 616 -39.38 37.53 13.23
C ARG A 616 -39.25 38.68 12.24
N ALA A 617 -40.24 38.80 11.35
CA ALA A 617 -40.33 39.78 10.26
C ALA A 617 -40.48 41.24 10.73
N GLY A 618 -39.93 42.16 9.93
CA GLY A 618 -40.27 43.58 9.86
C GLY A 618 -40.62 43.95 8.41
N ALA A 619 -41.79 44.54 8.21
CA ALA A 619 -42.49 44.75 6.94
C ALA A 619 -42.01 45.96 6.13
N THR A 620 -42.23 45.96 4.79
CA THR A 620 -43.20 46.85 4.09
C THR A 620 -43.29 46.60 2.56
N SER A 621 -44.54 46.41 2.11
CA SER A 621 -45.23 46.77 0.83
C SER A 621 -44.73 46.34 -0.56
N GLY A 622 -45.58 45.58 -1.26
CA GLY A 622 -45.48 45.18 -2.68
C GLY A 622 -46.02 46.21 -3.71
N PRO A 623 -46.31 45.76 -4.95
CA PRO A 623 -47.71 45.61 -5.37
C PRO A 623 -48.04 44.27 -6.08
N GLU A 624 -49.36 44.00 -6.16
CA GLU A 624 -50.08 42.77 -6.54
C GLU A 624 -50.16 42.43 -8.06
N PRO A 625 -50.64 41.20 -8.41
CA PRO A 625 -50.58 40.56 -9.75
C PRO A 625 -51.94 40.56 -10.49
N PRO A 626 -52.08 39.78 -11.58
CA PRO A 626 -53.35 39.08 -11.82
C PRO A 626 -53.23 37.58 -12.16
N ALA A 627 -53.86 36.79 -11.29
CA ALA A 627 -54.80 35.66 -11.46
C ALA A 627 -54.74 34.61 -12.60
N GLU A 628 -54.68 33.35 -12.14
CA GLU A 628 -55.23 32.05 -12.60
C GLU A 628 -56.73 32.05 -13.03
N PRO A 629 -57.33 31.02 -13.71
CA PRO A 629 -57.51 29.61 -13.20
C PRO A 629 -57.78 28.51 -14.28
N PRO A 630 -58.43 27.34 -14.02
CA PRO A 630 -58.23 26.26 -13.02
C PRO A 630 -58.13 24.83 -13.64
N GLY A 631 -57.76 23.81 -12.85
CA GLY A 631 -57.72 22.38 -13.25
C GLY A 631 -58.98 21.55 -12.90
N VAL A 632 -59.07 20.28 -13.37
CA VAL A 632 -59.97 19.20 -12.85
C VAL A 632 -59.50 17.77 -13.26
N SER A 633 -59.47 16.90 -12.24
CA SER A 633 -59.77 15.44 -12.03
C SER A 633 -59.49 14.26 -12.99
N ILE A 634 -59.31 13.12 -12.30
CA ILE A 634 -59.23 11.69 -12.64
C ILE A 634 -60.62 11.09 -13.01
N GLN A 635 -60.72 10.14 -13.96
CA GLN A 635 -61.41 8.80 -13.88
C GLN A 635 -61.68 8.09 -15.24
N ASP A 636 -61.49 6.76 -15.21
CA ASP A 636 -62.18 5.60 -15.85
C ASP A 636 -62.14 5.23 -17.37
N GLU A 637 -61.96 3.91 -17.58
CA GLU A 637 -62.04 2.92 -18.71
C GLU A 637 -63.23 3.04 -19.72
N PRO A 638 -63.40 2.26 -20.84
CA PRO A 638 -62.90 0.88 -21.19
C PRO A 638 -62.60 0.50 -22.69
N MET A 639 -62.01 -0.72 -22.87
CA MET A 639 -62.18 -1.84 -23.84
C MET A 639 -62.54 -1.74 -25.36
N LEU A 640 -61.98 -2.72 -26.11
CA LEU A 640 -62.37 -3.39 -27.39
C LEU A 640 -62.05 -2.65 -28.71
N ASP A 641 -61.71 -3.26 -29.85
CA ASP A 641 -61.40 -4.60 -30.39
C ASP A 641 -60.78 -4.34 -31.79
N LEU A 642 -60.14 -5.32 -32.42
CA LEU A 642 -60.30 -5.67 -33.84
C LEU A 642 -59.14 -6.54 -34.33
N ASN A 643 -59.46 -7.83 -34.51
CA ASN A 643 -58.95 -8.61 -35.63
C ASN A 643 -59.22 -7.87 -36.95
N ASP A 644 -58.20 -7.58 -37.76
CA ASP A 644 -58.33 -7.74 -39.21
C ASP A 644 -56.97 -7.92 -39.91
N LEU A 645 -56.98 -8.84 -40.86
CA LEU A 645 -55.88 -9.29 -41.71
C LEU A 645 -55.61 -8.28 -42.83
N SER A 646 -54.37 -8.17 -43.31
CA SER A 646 -54.03 -8.45 -44.73
C SER A 646 -52.62 -8.03 -45.16
N LEU A 647 -52.14 -8.77 -46.15
CA LEU A 647 -50.86 -8.72 -46.88
C LEU A 647 -50.61 -7.39 -47.61
N GLY A 648 -49.32 -7.03 -47.80
CA GLY A 648 -48.94 -6.06 -48.85
C GLY A 648 -47.49 -5.56 -48.85
N GLU A 649 -46.69 -6.18 -49.72
CA GLU A 649 -45.61 -5.58 -50.54
C GLU A 649 -44.28 -5.04 -49.95
N ARG A 650 -43.19 -5.63 -50.47
CA ARG A 650 -41.79 -5.14 -50.40
C ARG A 650 -41.59 -3.90 -51.28
N LEU A 651 -40.77 -2.97 -50.81
CA LEU A 651 -40.09 -1.96 -51.64
C LEU A 651 -38.58 -2.25 -51.75
N PRO A 652 -37.92 -1.93 -52.88
CA PRO A 652 -36.55 -2.36 -53.19
C PRO A 652 -35.46 -1.45 -52.60
N THR A 653 -34.32 -2.06 -52.26
CA THR A 653 -33.07 -1.41 -51.81
C THR A 653 -32.32 -0.71 -52.95
N PRO A 654 -31.71 0.47 -52.74
CA PRO A 654 -30.75 1.05 -53.68
C PRO A 654 -29.34 0.45 -53.49
N PRO A 655 -28.48 0.44 -54.53
CA PRO A 655 -27.16 -0.16 -54.48
C PRO A 655 -26.13 0.74 -53.76
N PRO A 656 -25.05 0.19 -53.20
CA PRO A 656 -24.00 0.98 -52.57
C PRO A 656 -23.09 1.68 -53.60
N PRO A 657 -22.52 2.85 -53.28
CA PRO A 657 -21.55 3.54 -54.12
C PRO A 657 -20.15 2.88 -54.03
N GLU A 658 -19.47 2.80 -55.17
CA GLU A 658 -18.08 2.36 -55.29
C GLU A 658 -17.12 3.30 -54.54
N LEU A 659 -16.18 2.74 -53.79
CA LEU A 659 -15.07 3.48 -53.17
C LEU A 659 -13.76 3.31 -54.00
N PRO A 660 -12.93 4.36 -54.08
CA PRO A 660 -11.79 4.44 -55.00
C PRO A 660 -10.55 3.70 -54.49
N SER A 661 -9.81 3.14 -55.44
CA SER A 661 -8.49 2.54 -55.26
C SER A 661 -7.45 3.55 -54.77
N PHE A 662 -6.81 3.28 -53.64
CA PHE A 662 -5.47 3.80 -53.35
C PHE A 662 -4.61 2.72 -52.69
N ALA A 663 -3.69 2.16 -53.48
CA ALA A 663 -2.46 1.58 -53.00
C ALA A 663 -1.34 2.60 -53.23
N LYS A 664 -0.40 2.72 -52.28
CA LYS A 664 1.06 2.76 -52.54
C LYS A 664 1.90 2.77 -51.24
N HIS A 665 2.56 1.61 -51.04
CA HIS A 665 3.91 1.35 -50.53
C HIS A 665 4.44 2.02 -49.25
N VAL A 666 4.69 1.17 -48.24
CA VAL A 666 5.89 1.22 -47.40
C VAL A 666 6.47 -0.20 -47.32
N ASP A 667 7.72 -0.35 -47.76
CA ASP A 667 8.48 -1.62 -47.76
C ASP A 667 8.98 -1.95 -46.34
N VAL A 668 8.80 -3.21 -45.91
CA VAL A 668 9.45 -3.79 -44.71
C VAL A 668 10.13 -5.11 -45.11
N PRO A 669 11.38 -5.40 -44.67
CA PRO A 669 12.14 -6.55 -45.16
C PRO A 669 11.63 -7.89 -44.60
N GLU A 670 11.29 -8.84 -45.49
CA GLU A 670 11.00 -10.24 -45.14
C GLU A 670 12.24 -10.95 -44.56
N ARG A 671 12.10 -11.58 -43.38
CA ARG A 671 12.95 -12.71 -42.98
C ARG A 671 12.15 -14.01 -43.13
N ARG A 672 12.50 -14.82 -44.13
CA ARG A 672 12.04 -16.21 -44.29
C ARG A 672 12.97 -17.15 -43.54
N PHE A 673 12.41 -18.04 -42.72
CA PHE A 673 13.09 -19.25 -42.25
C PHE A 673 12.55 -20.47 -43.02
N GLY A 674 13.45 -21.19 -43.68
CA GLY A 674 13.18 -22.52 -44.25
C GLY A 674 13.53 -23.64 -43.27
N PRO A 675 13.01 -24.86 -43.46
CA PRO A 675 12.97 -25.91 -42.44
C PRO A 675 14.29 -26.68 -42.30
N MET A 676 14.58 -27.13 -41.07
CA MET A 676 15.71 -28.02 -40.74
C MET A 676 15.36 -29.50 -40.99
N ASN A 677 16.30 -30.25 -41.56
CA ASN A 677 16.44 -31.70 -41.35
C ASN A 677 17.87 -32.18 -41.66
N GLY A 678 18.39 -33.06 -40.79
CA GLY A 678 19.39 -34.10 -41.14
C GLY A 678 20.86 -33.82 -40.82
N ALA A 679 21.41 -34.55 -39.83
CA ALA A 679 22.82 -34.60 -39.42
C ALA A 679 23.73 -35.40 -40.42
N PRO A 680 25.00 -35.72 -40.11
CA PRO A 680 26.21 -34.87 -40.08
C PRO A 680 27.37 -35.42 -40.97
N ARG A 681 28.42 -34.59 -41.25
CA ARG A 681 29.87 -34.87 -41.54
C ARG A 681 30.46 -33.87 -42.58
N PRO A 682 31.79 -33.83 -42.81
CA PRO A 682 32.85 -33.20 -42.02
C PRO A 682 33.46 -31.97 -42.75
N GLY A 683 34.06 -31.04 -42.00
CA GLY A 683 34.52 -29.76 -42.56
C GLY A 683 35.77 -29.83 -43.43
N PRO A 684 36.03 -28.75 -44.20
CA PRO A 684 37.36 -28.30 -44.56
C PRO A 684 37.72 -27.01 -43.83
N SER A 685 38.99 -26.96 -43.42
CA SER A 685 39.72 -25.94 -42.68
C SER A 685 39.61 -24.50 -43.20
N LEU A 686 39.45 -23.54 -42.28
CA LEU A 686 39.68 -22.11 -42.48
C LEU A 686 41.17 -21.72 -42.26
N PRO A 687 41.69 -20.67 -42.93
CA PRO A 687 43.10 -20.28 -42.95
C PRO A 687 43.67 -19.69 -41.63
N PRO A 688 45.01 -19.67 -41.48
CA PRO A 688 45.71 -19.48 -40.21
C PRO A 688 45.98 -18.01 -39.84
N ALA A 689 44.95 -17.27 -39.44
CA ALA A 689 45.12 -15.94 -38.81
C ALA A 689 44.31 -15.74 -37.52
N LEU A 690 43.57 -16.76 -37.06
CA LEU A 690 42.77 -16.70 -35.82
C LEU A 690 43.07 -17.87 -34.86
N ARG A 691 44.30 -18.38 -34.89
CA ARG A 691 44.84 -19.28 -33.85
C ARG A 691 46.20 -18.80 -33.38
N ALA A 692 46.22 -17.87 -32.42
CA ALA A 692 47.25 -17.79 -31.38
C ALA A 692 47.02 -16.59 -30.46
N ASN A 693 47.15 -16.84 -29.16
CA ASN A 693 47.28 -15.86 -28.09
C ASN A 693 48.44 -14.87 -28.35
N GLY A 694 48.16 -13.73 -28.96
CA GLY A 694 49.11 -12.63 -29.11
C GLY A 694 48.59 -11.34 -28.50
N ARG A 695 48.65 -11.21 -27.17
CA ARG A 695 48.54 -9.89 -26.52
C ARG A 695 49.77 -9.07 -26.91
N SER A 696 49.59 -7.81 -27.31
CA SER A 696 50.70 -6.93 -27.63
C SER A 696 51.65 -6.80 -26.43
N ALA A 697 52.96 -6.68 -26.68
CA ALA A 697 53.97 -6.52 -25.63
C ALA A 697 53.71 -5.32 -24.70
N LEU A 698 52.99 -4.31 -25.21
CA LEU A 698 52.52 -3.16 -24.44
C LEU A 698 51.36 -3.53 -23.50
N GLY A 699 50.39 -4.32 -24.00
CA GLY A 699 49.27 -4.82 -23.20
C GLY A 699 49.72 -5.74 -22.06
N GLN A 700 50.76 -6.56 -22.28
CA GLN A 700 51.31 -7.41 -21.23
C GLN A 700 52.11 -6.60 -20.18
N ARG A 701 52.89 -5.58 -20.60
CA ARG A 701 53.62 -4.69 -19.68
C ARG A 701 52.70 -3.86 -18.78
N ILE A 702 51.57 -3.37 -19.31
CA ILE A 702 50.59 -2.61 -18.52
C ILE A 702 49.93 -3.53 -17.49
N GLN A 703 49.59 -4.77 -17.88
CA GLN A 703 49.01 -5.74 -16.95
C GLN A 703 49.98 -6.13 -15.83
N ASP A 704 51.27 -6.28 -16.13
CA ASP A 704 52.31 -6.62 -15.14
C ASP A 704 52.61 -5.48 -14.15
N ILE A 705 52.43 -4.21 -14.57
CA ILE A 705 52.52 -3.04 -13.69
C ILE A 705 51.31 -2.95 -12.76
N ILE A 706 50.11 -3.26 -13.27
CA ILE A 706 48.86 -3.20 -12.48
C ILE A 706 48.76 -4.37 -11.50
N THR A 707 49.28 -5.55 -11.87
CA THR A 707 49.16 -6.77 -11.04
C THR A 707 50.34 -7.02 -10.11
N SER A 708 51.47 -6.34 -10.27
CA SER A 708 52.57 -6.44 -9.30
C SER A 708 52.40 -5.40 -8.20
N ASP A 709 52.41 -5.85 -6.94
CA ASP A 709 52.44 -5.08 -5.68
C ASP A 709 53.60 -4.05 -5.56
N LYS A 710 54.34 -3.83 -6.64
CA LYS A 710 55.48 -2.91 -6.74
C LYS A 710 55.07 -1.44 -6.70
N LEU A 711 53.85 -1.08 -7.11
CA LEU A 711 53.37 0.31 -7.02
C LEU A 711 53.15 0.73 -5.55
N VAL A 712 52.58 -0.16 -4.73
CA VAL A 712 52.32 0.07 -3.30
C VAL A 712 53.64 0.05 -2.50
N GLN A 713 54.61 -0.77 -2.89
CA GLN A 713 55.93 -0.81 -2.25
C GLN A 713 56.84 0.38 -2.64
N ASN A 714 56.78 0.86 -3.89
CA ASN A 714 57.62 1.97 -4.35
C ASN A 714 57.10 3.36 -3.92
N LEU A 715 55.81 3.49 -3.59
CA LEU A 715 55.21 4.75 -3.14
C LEU A 715 55.23 4.95 -1.61
N GLY A 716 55.77 4.01 -0.83
CA GLY A 716 55.93 4.18 0.63
C GLY A 716 54.64 4.26 1.44
N LEU A 717 53.47 3.96 0.86
CA LEU A 717 52.15 4.13 1.47
C LEU A 717 51.75 2.95 2.37
N LYS A 718 52.56 2.63 3.39
CA LYS A 718 52.25 1.56 4.36
C LYS A 718 51.08 1.88 5.34
N GLY A 719 50.48 3.07 5.26
CA GLY A 719 49.44 3.52 6.21
C GLY A 719 47.97 3.29 5.79
N LEU A 720 47.68 2.97 4.52
CA LEU A 720 46.29 3.00 4.02
C LEU A 720 45.48 1.71 4.22
N LYS A 721 45.99 0.72 4.95
CA LYS A 721 45.20 -0.45 5.39
C LYS A 721 44.35 -0.21 6.65
N ALA A 722 44.47 0.96 7.29
CA ALA A 722 43.61 1.35 8.43
C ALA A 722 42.30 2.03 8.00
N VAL A 723 42.11 2.28 6.69
CA VAL A 723 40.93 2.96 6.16
C VAL A 723 40.32 2.14 5.03
N GLY A 724 39.96 0.89 5.31
CA GLY A 724 38.88 0.13 4.64
C GLY A 724 38.79 0.03 3.12
N TRP A 725 39.76 0.49 2.32
CA TRP A 725 39.66 0.49 0.87
C TRP A 725 40.07 -0.88 0.31
N ARG A 726 39.07 -1.70 -0.06
CA ARG A 726 39.26 -2.81 -1.00
C ARG A 726 39.02 -2.32 -2.42
N VAL A 727 40.01 -2.54 -3.28
CA VAL A 727 39.88 -2.42 -4.73
C VAL A 727 39.24 -3.72 -5.23
N GLU A 728 37.96 -3.68 -5.58
CA GLU A 728 37.32 -4.79 -6.30
C GLU A 728 37.85 -4.85 -7.73
N LYS A 729 38.33 -6.03 -8.10
CA LYS A 729 38.54 -6.43 -9.49
C LYS A 729 37.20 -6.26 -10.22
N ARG A 730 37.19 -5.48 -11.30
CA ARG A 730 36.19 -5.62 -12.37
C ARG A 730 36.28 -7.03 -12.94
N GLU A 731 35.55 -7.96 -12.34
CA GLU A 731 35.04 -9.10 -13.06
C GLU A 731 33.95 -8.62 -14.01
N ARG A 732 33.87 -9.31 -15.15
CA ARG A 732 33.07 -8.92 -16.31
C ARG A 732 31.64 -8.64 -15.89
N ILE A 733 31.02 -7.71 -16.63
CA ILE A 733 29.58 -7.59 -16.80
C ILE A 733 28.95 -9.00 -16.73
N ALA A 734 28.44 -9.33 -15.55
CA ALA A 734 27.56 -10.45 -15.31
C ALA A 734 26.24 -9.76 -14.99
N SER A 735 25.40 -9.73 -16.02
CA SER A 735 23.94 -9.63 -15.95
C SER A 735 23.38 -8.79 -14.79
N VAL A 736 22.87 -7.61 -15.13
CA VAL A 736 21.53 -7.21 -14.69
C VAL A 736 20.71 -8.50 -14.52
N GLU A 737 20.31 -8.86 -13.31
CA GLU A 737 19.15 -9.75 -13.23
C GLU A 737 18.01 -8.93 -13.80
N PRO A 738 17.52 -9.28 -15.00
CA PRO A 738 16.54 -8.48 -15.70
C PRO A 738 15.32 -8.38 -14.78
N ALA A 739 14.63 -7.24 -14.79
CA ALA A 739 13.18 -7.31 -14.61
C ALA A 739 12.74 -8.49 -15.50
N ILE A 740 12.15 -9.55 -14.92
CA ILE A 740 11.73 -10.69 -15.74
C ILE A 740 10.73 -10.11 -16.71
N ILE A 741 11.21 -9.89 -17.93
CA ILE A 741 10.44 -9.36 -19.01
C ILE A 741 9.59 -10.56 -19.43
N PRO A 742 8.26 -10.50 -19.31
CA PRO A 742 7.44 -11.61 -19.73
C PRO A 742 7.75 -11.95 -21.18
N ASP A 743 8.08 -13.20 -21.42
CA ASP A 743 8.48 -13.69 -22.75
C ASP A 743 7.30 -13.60 -23.73
N TRP A 744 6.06 -13.72 -23.21
CA TRP A 744 4.86 -13.84 -24.04
C TRP A 744 3.76 -12.87 -23.62
N VAL A 745 3.18 -12.17 -24.60
CA VAL A 745 2.06 -11.25 -24.38
C VAL A 745 0.77 -11.90 -24.85
N ILE A 746 -0.20 -12.00 -23.95
CA ILE A 746 -1.49 -12.67 -24.15
C ILE A 746 -2.62 -11.65 -24.09
N LEU A 747 -3.38 -11.49 -25.18
CA LEU A 747 -4.62 -10.70 -25.14
C LEU A 747 -5.77 -11.58 -24.66
N VAL A 748 -6.48 -11.13 -23.63
CA VAL A 748 -7.65 -11.83 -23.08
C VAL A 748 -8.90 -11.04 -23.42
N ALA A 749 -9.67 -11.51 -24.40
CA ALA A 749 -11.00 -11.00 -24.73
C ALA A 749 -12.07 -11.70 -23.88
N GLY A 750 -12.98 -10.90 -23.31
CA GLY A 750 -13.88 -11.37 -22.24
C GLY A 750 -13.22 -11.37 -20.84
N ALA A 751 -12.17 -10.57 -20.65
CA ALA A 751 -11.34 -10.54 -19.45
C ALA A 751 -12.12 -10.39 -18.13
N THR A 752 -13.18 -9.57 -18.11
CA THR A 752 -13.99 -9.30 -16.91
C THR A 752 -15.06 -10.35 -16.63
N GLY A 753 -15.21 -11.34 -17.52
CA GLY A 753 -16.11 -12.47 -17.35
C GLY A 753 -15.50 -13.58 -16.49
N GLN A 754 -16.32 -14.58 -16.13
CA GLN A 754 -15.89 -15.70 -15.28
C GLN A 754 -14.67 -16.41 -15.88
N GLN A 755 -14.73 -16.76 -17.16
CA GLN A 755 -13.65 -17.49 -17.85
C GLN A 755 -12.38 -16.65 -18.03
N GLY A 756 -12.52 -15.42 -18.55
CA GLY A 756 -11.37 -14.54 -18.79
C GLY A 756 -10.60 -14.21 -17.51
N SER A 757 -11.31 -13.98 -16.40
CA SER A 757 -10.67 -13.74 -15.09
C SER A 757 -9.94 -14.98 -14.55
N ALA A 758 -10.44 -16.19 -14.79
CA ALA A 758 -9.76 -17.42 -14.41
C ALA A 758 -8.52 -17.71 -15.27
N VAL A 759 -8.56 -17.39 -16.57
CA VAL A 759 -7.37 -17.45 -17.44
C VAL A 759 -6.32 -16.45 -16.98
N ILE A 760 -6.72 -15.20 -16.69
CA ILE A 760 -5.82 -14.19 -16.16
C ILE A 760 -5.17 -14.68 -14.86
N ARG A 761 -5.96 -15.20 -13.91
CA ARG A 761 -5.45 -15.77 -12.65
C ARG A 761 -4.43 -16.89 -12.88
N ALA A 762 -4.74 -17.84 -13.76
CA ALA A 762 -3.86 -18.97 -14.05
C ALA A 762 -2.56 -18.56 -14.77
N LEU A 763 -2.59 -17.47 -15.54
CA LEU A 763 -1.40 -16.94 -16.22
C LEU A 763 -0.60 -15.99 -15.34
N SER A 764 -1.26 -15.21 -14.47
CA SER A 764 -0.64 -14.15 -13.66
C SER A 764 0.28 -14.65 -12.55
N ASP A 765 0.15 -15.91 -12.16
CA ASP A 765 1.00 -16.52 -11.11
C ASP A 765 2.44 -16.77 -11.59
N SER A 766 2.75 -16.42 -12.84
CA SER A 766 4.01 -16.69 -13.53
C SER A 766 4.58 -15.42 -14.15
N ASP A 767 5.90 -15.35 -14.22
CA ASP A 767 6.59 -14.22 -14.83
C ASP A 767 6.72 -14.34 -16.37
N ASP A 768 6.46 -15.53 -16.93
CA ASP A 768 6.50 -15.80 -18.38
C ASP A 768 5.46 -15.03 -19.22
N TYR A 769 4.33 -14.62 -18.62
CA TYR A 769 3.19 -14.06 -19.35
C TYR A 769 2.82 -12.64 -18.92
N LEU A 770 2.58 -11.77 -19.89
CA LEU A 770 1.90 -10.49 -19.72
C LEU A 770 0.48 -10.59 -20.27
N CYS A 771 -0.52 -10.48 -19.40
CA CYS A 771 -1.93 -10.50 -19.78
C CYS A 771 -2.44 -9.09 -20.11
N LEU A 772 -2.85 -8.86 -21.36
CA LEU A 772 -3.61 -7.68 -21.78
C LEU A 772 -5.11 -7.97 -21.64
N ALA A 773 -5.73 -7.45 -20.59
CA ALA A 773 -7.14 -7.62 -20.30
C ALA A 773 -7.99 -6.63 -21.12
N LEU A 774 -8.63 -7.12 -22.18
CA LEU A 774 -9.46 -6.32 -23.08
C LEU A 774 -10.83 -6.02 -22.45
N THR A 775 -11.21 -4.74 -22.41
CA THR A 775 -12.52 -4.31 -21.90
C THR A 775 -13.00 -3.02 -22.57
N ARG A 776 -14.31 -2.91 -22.81
CA ARG A 776 -14.94 -1.67 -23.30
C ARG A 776 -14.86 -0.53 -22.27
N ASN A 777 -14.87 -0.88 -20.98
CA ASN A 777 -14.80 0.09 -19.89
C ASN A 777 -13.70 -0.33 -18.90
N PRO A 778 -12.47 0.17 -19.11
CA PRO A 778 -11.35 -0.06 -18.20
C PRO A 778 -11.64 0.40 -16.76
N LYS A 779 -12.54 1.37 -16.57
CA LYS A 779 -12.89 1.91 -15.24
C LYS A 779 -13.95 1.08 -14.51
N SER A 780 -14.54 0.06 -15.15
CA SER A 780 -15.54 -0.78 -14.49
C SER A 780 -14.93 -1.50 -13.28
N PRO A 781 -15.68 -1.72 -12.18
CA PRO A 781 -15.16 -2.40 -10.99
C PRO A 781 -14.52 -3.76 -11.29
N LYS A 782 -15.15 -4.55 -12.18
CA LYS A 782 -14.62 -5.85 -12.62
C LYS A 782 -13.30 -5.73 -13.39
N ALA A 783 -13.14 -4.70 -14.21
CA ALA A 783 -11.87 -4.45 -14.91
C ALA A 783 -10.78 -4.04 -13.93
N GLN A 784 -11.09 -3.12 -13.01
CA GLN A 784 -10.13 -2.67 -12.00
C GLN A 784 -9.69 -3.80 -11.06
N GLN A 785 -10.57 -4.73 -10.73
CA GLN A 785 -10.22 -5.91 -9.92
C GLN A 785 -9.13 -6.78 -10.59
N LEU A 786 -9.12 -6.88 -11.93
CA LEU A 786 -8.10 -7.67 -12.64
C LEU A 786 -6.68 -7.11 -12.50
N MET A 787 -6.55 -5.81 -12.20
CA MET A 787 -5.25 -5.17 -11.96
C MET A 787 -4.62 -5.58 -10.62
N SER A 788 -5.34 -6.30 -9.76
CA SER A 788 -4.77 -6.91 -8.55
C SER A 788 -3.88 -8.11 -8.85
N PHE A 789 -4.06 -8.76 -10.01
CA PHE A 789 -3.21 -9.85 -10.46
C PHE A 789 -1.89 -9.34 -11.03
N LYS A 790 -0.80 -10.07 -10.77
CA LYS A 790 0.53 -9.75 -11.30
C LYS A 790 0.53 -9.83 -12.83
N ASN A 791 1.39 -9.03 -13.47
CA ASN A 791 1.59 -9.06 -14.93
C ASN A 791 0.29 -8.90 -15.76
N VAL A 792 -0.66 -8.08 -15.29
CA VAL A 792 -1.89 -7.72 -16.03
C VAL A 792 -1.90 -6.24 -16.40
N LYS A 793 -2.35 -5.93 -17.61
CA LYS A 793 -2.62 -4.55 -18.08
C LYS A 793 -4.01 -4.48 -18.69
N LEU A 794 -4.80 -3.48 -18.30
CA LEU A 794 -6.07 -3.20 -18.95
C LEU A 794 -5.86 -2.51 -20.30
N VAL A 795 -6.55 -3.00 -21.32
CA VAL A 795 -6.58 -2.40 -22.65
C VAL A 795 -8.02 -2.10 -23.04
N SER A 796 -8.27 -0.89 -23.53
CA SER A 796 -9.60 -0.47 -23.98
C SER A 796 -9.85 -0.94 -25.41
N GLY A 797 -10.97 -1.59 -25.64
CA GLY A 797 -11.42 -1.92 -26.99
C GLY A 797 -12.79 -2.59 -27.01
N ASP A 798 -13.50 -2.41 -28.12
CA ASP A 798 -14.79 -3.04 -28.39
C ASP A 798 -14.63 -4.12 -29.46
N LEU A 799 -15.11 -5.34 -29.17
CA LEU A 799 -15.05 -6.45 -30.12
C LEU A 799 -15.92 -6.22 -31.37
N SER A 800 -16.93 -5.35 -31.25
CA SER A 800 -17.78 -4.96 -32.38
C SER A 800 -17.11 -3.89 -33.26
N ASP A 801 -16.02 -3.25 -32.80
CA ASP A 801 -15.28 -2.25 -33.56
C ASP A 801 -13.91 -2.80 -33.98
N ILE A 802 -13.85 -3.34 -35.20
CA ILE A 802 -12.62 -3.94 -35.75
C ILE A 802 -11.45 -2.95 -35.84
N GLN A 803 -11.70 -1.65 -35.98
CA GLN A 803 -10.61 -0.65 -36.05
C GLN A 803 -10.00 -0.41 -34.67
N GLN A 804 -10.82 -0.38 -33.62
CA GLN A 804 -10.30 -0.36 -32.24
C GLN A 804 -9.52 -1.62 -31.93
N LEU A 805 -9.96 -2.79 -32.38
CA LEU A 805 -9.19 -4.03 -32.22
C LEU A 805 -7.84 -3.95 -32.94
N ARG A 806 -7.77 -3.47 -34.19
CA ARG A 806 -6.49 -3.25 -34.87
C ARG A 806 -5.58 -2.32 -34.08
N ALA A 807 -6.11 -1.20 -33.61
CA ALA A 807 -5.34 -0.25 -32.81
C ALA A 807 -4.74 -0.89 -31.54
N VAL A 808 -5.45 -1.84 -30.90
CA VAL A 808 -4.92 -2.62 -29.77
C VAL A 808 -3.73 -3.49 -30.17
N PHE A 809 -3.78 -4.14 -31.33
CA PHE A 809 -2.68 -4.95 -31.85
C PHE A 809 -1.51 -4.11 -32.39
N GLU A 810 -1.79 -2.90 -32.90
CA GLU A 810 -0.79 -1.94 -33.41
C GLU A 810 -0.05 -1.19 -32.30
N ASP A 811 -0.75 -0.75 -31.24
CA ASP A 811 -0.19 0.05 -30.14
C ASP A 811 0.58 -0.82 -29.13
N ALA A 812 1.22 -1.90 -29.57
CA ALA A 812 1.97 -2.88 -28.79
C ALA A 812 3.19 -2.32 -28.02
N LYS A 813 3.24 -1.02 -27.74
CA LYS A 813 4.13 -0.35 -26.77
C LYS A 813 4.02 -0.90 -25.35
N PHE A 814 2.95 -1.64 -25.04
CA PHE A 814 2.77 -2.32 -23.75
C PHE A 814 3.50 -3.65 -23.65
N ALA A 815 3.96 -4.21 -24.78
CA ALA A 815 4.65 -5.49 -24.89
C ALA A 815 6.17 -5.29 -24.90
N PRO A 816 6.93 -5.94 -24.00
CA PRO A 816 8.39 -5.90 -24.04
C PRO A 816 8.97 -6.49 -25.34
N THR A 817 8.25 -7.42 -25.96
CA THR A 817 8.58 -8.10 -27.21
C THR A 817 8.00 -7.44 -28.46
N GLY A 818 7.15 -6.41 -28.30
CA GLY A 818 6.60 -5.59 -29.39
C GLY A 818 5.41 -6.18 -30.17
N ALA A 819 4.86 -7.34 -29.78
CA ALA A 819 3.67 -7.92 -30.42
C ALA A 819 2.85 -8.82 -29.47
N ILE A 820 1.56 -8.96 -29.73
CA ILE A 820 0.67 -9.91 -29.05
C ILE A 820 0.97 -11.31 -29.60
N TRP A 821 1.48 -12.20 -28.76
CA TRP A 821 1.86 -13.56 -29.15
C TRP A 821 0.68 -14.54 -29.08
N GLY A 822 -0.16 -14.43 -28.05
CA GLY A 822 -1.30 -15.30 -27.82
C GLY A 822 -2.61 -14.53 -27.63
N VAL A 823 -3.74 -15.16 -27.95
CA VAL A 823 -5.08 -14.59 -27.73
C VAL A 823 -5.97 -15.64 -27.08
N PHE A 824 -6.69 -15.27 -26.03
CA PHE A 824 -7.81 -16.03 -25.47
C PHE A 824 -9.11 -15.27 -25.72
N VAL A 825 -10.14 -15.95 -26.19
CA VAL A 825 -11.45 -15.37 -26.50
C VAL A 825 -12.56 -16.13 -25.77
N ALA A 826 -13.24 -15.42 -24.87
CA ALA A 826 -14.54 -15.81 -24.34
C ALA A 826 -15.56 -14.71 -24.64
N LEU A 827 -16.61 -15.04 -25.39
CA LEU A 827 -17.65 -14.09 -25.77
C LEU A 827 -18.76 -14.06 -24.70
N ALA A 828 -19.35 -12.88 -24.51
CA ALA A 828 -20.36 -12.68 -23.48
C ALA A 828 -21.67 -13.35 -23.88
N PHE A 829 -22.24 -14.13 -22.96
CA PHE A 829 -23.56 -14.70 -23.13
C PHE A 829 -24.62 -13.58 -23.14
N PRO A 830 -25.41 -13.42 -24.22
CA PRO A 830 -26.35 -12.30 -24.36
C PRO A 830 -27.60 -12.43 -23.47
N GLY A 831 -27.90 -13.60 -22.93
CA GLY A 831 -29.11 -13.88 -22.15
C GLY A 831 -29.97 -14.97 -22.79
N LEU A 832 -30.86 -15.59 -22.00
CA LEU A 832 -31.78 -16.62 -22.50
C LEU A 832 -32.84 -15.99 -23.41
N GLY A 833 -32.78 -16.29 -24.71
CA GLY A 833 -33.76 -15.81 -25.72
C GLY A 833 -33.38 -14.51 -26.43
N GLU A 834 -32.21 -13.95 -26.14
CA GLU A 834 -31.70 -12.73 -26.80
C GLU A 834 -30.98 -13.07 -28.11
N ASN A 835 -31.06 -12.17 -29.10
CA ASN A 835 -30.44 -12.37 -30.41
C ASN A 835 -28.91 -12.34 -30.30
N ALA A 836 -28.27 -13.46 -30.60
CA ALA A 836 -26.81 -13.62 -30.52
C ALA A 836 -26.04 -13.09 -31.75
N GLY A 837 -26.68 -12.43 -32.72
CA GLY A 837 -26.00 -11.95 -33.94
C GLY A 837 -24.79 -11.03 -33.69
N GLY A 838 -24.79 -10.26 -32.60
CA GLY A 838 -23.64 -9.46 -32.19
C GLY A 838 -22.45 -10.29 -31.68
N GLU A 839 -22.69 -11.49 -31.16
CA GLU A 839 -21.64 -12.40 -30.68
C GLU A 839 -20.84 -12.99 -31.86
N GLU A 840 -21.53 -13.40 -32.92
CA GLU A 840 -20.89 -13.92 -34.13
C GLU A 840 -19.98 -12.87 -34.79
N GLU A 841 -20.45 -11.62 -34.88
CA GLU A 841 -19.65 -10.50 -35.39
C GLU A 841 -18.40 -10.24 -34.55
N GLN A 842 -18.55 -10.20 -33.21
CA GLN A 842 -17.44 -10.00 -32.29
C GLN A 842 -16.37 -11.08 -32.39
N GLY A 843 -16.78 -12.35 -32.47
CA GLY A 843 -15.88 -13.49 -32.65
C GLY A 843 -15.13 -13.44 -33.98
N LYS A 844 -15.82 -13.09 -35.07
CA LYS A 844 -15.21 -12.93 -36.40
C LYS A 844 -14.20 -11.78 -36.42
N ASN A 845 -14.54 -10.62 -35.87
CA ASN A 845 -13.67 -9.45 -35.86
C ASN A 845 -12.32 -9.75 -35.19
N ILE A 846 -12.32 -10.33 -33.99
CA ILE A 846 -11.06 -10.65 -33.30
C ILE A 846 -10.30 -11.80 -33.98
N THR A 847 -10.98 -12.75 -34.63
CA THR A 847 -10.33 -13.79 -35.45
C THR A 847 -9.60 -13.18 -36.64
N ILE A 848 -10.26 -12.27 -37.37
CA ILE A 848 -9.69 -11.55 -38.51
C ILE A 848 -8.44 -10.77 -38.09
N VAL A 849 -8.54 -10.00 -37.00
CA VAL A 849 -7.40 -9.20 -36.50
C VAL A 849 -6.28 -10.11 -36.01
N ALA A 850 -6.57 -11.19 -35.28
CA ALA A 850 -5.55 -12.15 -34.85
C ALA A 850 -4.79 -12.78 -36.04
N GLN A 851 -5.50 -13.05 -37.15
CA GLN A 851 -4.89 -13.56 -38.38
C GLN A 851 -4.05 -12.50 -39.10
N GLU A 852 -4.55 -11.27 -39.19
CA GLU A 852 -3.85 -10.11 -39.75
C GLU A 852 -2.48 -9.88 -39.06
N PHE A 853 -2.46 -9.99 -37.73
CA PHE A 853 -1.26 -9.81 -36.91
C PHE A 853 -0.47 -11.11 -36.63
N ARG A 854 -0.87 -12.24 -37.23
CA ARG A 854 -0.16 -13.53 -37.15
C ARG A 854 0.07 -14.02 -35.71
N VAL A 855 -0.98 -14.04 -34.91
CA VAL A 855 -0.96 -14.61 -33.55
C VAL A 855 -0.47 -16.07 -33.58
N GLN A 856 0.36 -16.45 -32.60
CA GLN A 856 1.04 -17.75 -32.54
C GLN A 856 0.27 -18.80 -31.73
N VAL A 857 -0.68 -18.37 -30.89
CA VAL A 857 -1.60 -19.26 -30.15
C VAL A 857 -2.97 -18.59 -30.03
N TYR A 858 -4.02 -19.23 -30.54
CA TYR A 858 -5.38 -18.68 -30.50
C TYR A 858 -6.34 -19.62 -29.78
N ILE A 859 -6.81 -19.25 -28.58
CA ILE A 859 -7.73 -20.07 -27.79
C ILE A 859 -9.13 -19.47 -27.89
N TYR A 860 -10.09 -20.26 -28.35
CA TYR A 860 -11.51 -19.91 -28.33
C TYR A 860 -12.26 -20.78 -27.33
N SER A 861 -12.97 -20.15 -26.40
CA SER A 861 -13.84 -20.85 -25.47
C SER A 861 -15.28 -20.90 -25.96
N SER A 862 -15.73 -22.12 -26.23
CA SER A 862 -17.03 -22.45 -26.79
C SER A 862 -17.90 -23.15 -25.73
N PHE A 863 -18.49 -24.31 -26.03
CA PHE A 863 -19.31 -25.14 -25.16
C PHE A 863 -19.31 -26.58 -25.64
N ILE A 864 -19.59 -27.55 -24.76
CA ILE A 864 -19.80 -28.94 -25.18
C ILE A 864 -21.12 -29.04 -25.95
N PRO A 865 -21.12 -29.37 -27.25
CA PRO A 865 -22.33 -29.41 -28.06
C PRO A 865 -23.25 -30.56 -27.62
N PRO A 866 -24.56 -30.31 -27.42
CA PRO A 866 -25.52 -31.36 -27.09
C PRO A 866 -25.98 -32.16 -28.31
N PHE A 867 -25.52 -31.79 -29.51
CA PHE A 867 -26.01 -32.29 -30.79
C PHE A 867 -24.99 -33.22 -31.47
N PRO A 868 -25.43 -34.33 -32.10
CA PRO A 868 -24.62 -34.98 -33.12
C PRO A 868 -24.40 -34.03 -34.32
N GLU A 869 -23.27 -34.18 -35.03
CA GLU A 869 -22.82 -33.27 -36.11
C GLU A 869 -23.88 -33.02 -37.22
N ASP A 870 -24.91 -33.85 -37.32
CA ASP A 870 -25.97 -33.80 -38.34
C ASP A 870 -27.15 -32.88 -37.99
N LYS A 871 -27.21 -32.28 -36.78
CA LYS A 871 -28.28 -31.33 -36.38
C LYS A 871 -27.73 -30.09 -35.67
N PRO A 872 -27.39 -29.01 -36.39
CA PRO A 872 -26.93 -27.77 -35.76
C PRO A 872 -28.04 -27.10 -34.92
N PRO A 873 -27.69 -26.27 -33.91
CA PRO A 873 -28.66 -25.54 -33.10
C PRO A 873 -29.51 -24.59 -33.96
N PRO A 874 -30.74 -24.25 -33.56
CA PRO A 874 -31.57 -23.27 -34.25
C PRO A 874 -30.86 -21.91 -34.45
N PRO A 875 -30.97 -21.27 -35.63
CA PRO A 875 -30.38 -19.95 -35.87
C PRO A 875 -30.89 -18.89 -34.87
N GLY A 876 -30.01 -18.01 -34.40
CA GLY A 876 -30.33 -16.89 -33.50
C GLY A 876 -30.02 -17.14 -32.02
N LEU A 877 -29.69 -18.38 -31.63
CA LEU A 877 -29.22 -18.71 -30.28
C LEU A 877 -27.69 -18.56 -30.15
N ASP A 878 -27.21 -18.21 -28.95
CA ASP A 878 -25.77 -18.10 -28.59
C ASP A 878 -24.98 -19.36 -29.01
N ARG A 879 -25.54 -20.55 -28.77
CA ARG A 879 -24.93 -21.84 -29.15
C ARG A 879 -24.77 -22.04 -30.65
N HIS A 880 -25.71 -21.54 -31.47
CA HIS A 880 -25.56 -21.57 -32.93
C HIS A 880 -24.37 -20.73 -33.36
N CYS A 881 -24.23 -19.53 -32.78
CA CYS A 881 -23.13 -18.62 -33.05
C CYS A 881 -21.79 -19.25 -32.67
N LYS A 882 -21.71 -19.95 -31.53
CA LYS A 882 -20.50 -20.68 -31.12
C LYS A 882 -20.10 -21.78 -32.12
N VAL A 883 -21.04 -22.58 -32.61
CA VAL A 883 -20.75 -23.60 -33.64
C VAL A 883 -20.29 -22.96 -34.96
N VAL A 884 -20.92 -21.86 -35.38
CA VAL A 884 -20.51 -21.10 -36.57
C VAL A 884 -19.09 -20.56 -36.41
N LEU A 885 -18.76 -20.03 -35.22
CA LEU A 885 -17.43 -19.51 -34.92
C LEU A 885 -16.37 -20.61 -34.85
N GLU A 886 -16.67 -21.77 -34.25
CA GLU A 886 -15.76 -22.92 -34.26
C GLU A 886 -15.41 -23.35 -35.69
N ASN A 887 -16.41 -23.46 -36.57
CA ASN A 887 -16.20 -23.78 -37.99
C ASN A 887 -15.39 -22.70 -38.72
N HIS A 888 -15.70 -21.43 -38.45
CA HIS A 888 -14.97 -20.30 -39.04
C HIS A 888 -13.49 -20.32 -38.61
N ILE A 889 -13.22 -20.39 -37.31
CA ILE A 889 -11.87 -20.45 -36.74
C ILE A 889 -11.12 -21.67 -37.28
N SER A 890 -11.78 -22.83 -37.34
CA SER A 890 -11.21 -24.07 -37.87
C SER A 890 -10.80 -23.98 -39.34
N SER A 891 -11.46 -23.12 -40.11
CA SER A 891 -11.15 -22.85 -41.52
C SER A 891 -9.99 -21.87 -41.74
N THR A 892 -9.49 -21.22 -40.69
CA THR A 892 -8.37 -20.28 -40.77
C THR A 892 -7.01 -20.97 -40.62
N ASP A 893 -5.95 -20.27 -41.02
CA ASP A 893 -4.56 -20.71 -40.81
C ASP A 893 -4.03 -20.42 -39.39
N LEU A 894 -4.87 -19.86 -38.50
CA LEU A 894 -4.44 -19.56 -37.13
C LEU A 894 -4.10 -20.85 -36.37
N PRO A 895 -3.06 -20.86 -35.52
CA PRO A 895 -2.75 -21.96 -34.63
C PRO A 895 -3.75 -22.01 -33.47
N TRP A 896 -4.97 -22.47 -33.76
CA TRP A 896 -6.10 -22.43 -32.85
C TRP A 896 -6.19 -23.65 -31.92
N THR A 897 -6.79 -23.46 -30.75
CA THR A 897 -7.29 -24.52 -29.86
C THR A 897 -8.68 -24.12 -29.39
N ILE A 898 -9.65 -25.02 -29.49
CA ILE A 898 -11.03 -24.77 -29.04
C ILE A 898 -11.23 -25.47 -27.69
N ILE A 899 -11.62 -24.73 -26.67
CA ILE A 899 -12.00 -25.28 -25.36
C ILE A 899 -13.52 -25.32 -25.29
N ARG A 900 -14.09 -26.48 -24.95
CA ARG A 900 -15.53 -26.69 -24.84
C ARG A 900 -15.86 -27.08 -23.39
N PRO A 901 -16.21 -26.11 -22.52
CA PRO A 901 -16.60 -26.42 -21.15
C PRO A 901 -18.04 -26.91 -21.04
N GLY A 902 -18.30 -27.72 -20.02
CA GLY A 902 -19.65 -28.08 -19.57
C GLY A 902 -20.32 -26.96 -18.75
N VAL A 903 -21.35 -27.30 -17.99
CA VAL A 903 -22.09 -26.35 -17.13
C VAL A 903 -21.18 -25.86 -16.01
N PHE A 904 -21.06 -24.54 -15.82
CA PHE A 904 -20.19 -23.98 -14.79
C PHE A 904 -20.72 -24.29 -13.38
N MET A 905 -19.87 -24.90 -12.55
CA MET A 905 -20.16 -25.11 -11.13
C MET A 905 -20.38 -23.78 -10.40
N ASP A 906 -19.67 -22.73 -10.83
CA ASP A 906 -19.82 -21.36 -10.36
C ASP A 906 -21.21 -20.73 -10.61
N ASN A 907 -22.10 -21.37 -11.37
CA ASN A 907 -23.49 -20.89 -11.46
C ASN A 907 -24.34 -21.29 -10.24
N PHE A 908 -23.83 -22.17 -9.36
CA PHE A 908 -24.53 -22.69 -8.17
C PHE A 908 -24.22 -21.93 -6.88
N ILE A 909 -23.53 -20.80 -6.98
CA ILE A 909 -23.15 -19.94 -5.85
C ILE A 909 -24.39 -19.47 -5.07
N PRO A 910 -24.38 -19.47 -3.72
CA PRO A 910 -25.50 -18.99 -2.92
C PRO A 910 -25.96 -17.58 -3.29
N GLY A 911 -27.17 -17.49 -3.87
CA GLY A 911 -27.81 -16.27 -4.38
C GLY A 911 -29.13 -16.62 -5.07
N MET A 912 -29.93 -15.64 -5.51
CA MET A 912 -31.22 -15.94 -6.17
C MET A 912 -31.03 -16.75 -7.47
N ILE A 913 -30.07 -16.37 -8.32
CA ILE A 913 -29.79 -17.11 -9.57
C ILE A 913 -29.25 -18.50 -9.29
N GLY A 914 -28.42 -18.69 -8.26
CA GLY A 914 -27.92 -20.01 -7.88
C GLY A 914 -29.04 -20.95 -7.41
N ARG A 915 -30.00 -20.43 -6.62
CA ARG A 915 -31.18 -21.19 -6.18
C ARG A 915 -32.12 -21.55 -7.33
N MET A 916 -32.24 -20.65 -8.31
CA MET A 916 -33.02 -20.90 -9.52
C MET A 916 -32.34 -21.94 -10.41
N THR A 917 -31.03 -21.84 -10.59
CA THR A 917 -30.21 -22.78 -11.36
C THR A 917 -30.29 -24.19 -10.76
N ASP A 918 -30.16 -24.31 -9.44
CA ASP A 918 -30.38 -25.57 -8.74
C ASP A 918 -31.77 -26.14 -8.99
N ALA A 919 -32.82 -25.32 -8.87
CA ALA A 919 -34.19 -25.74 -9.07
C ALA A 919 -34.47 -26.19 -10.52
N THR A 920 -33.93 -25.51 -11.53
CA THR A 920 -34.07 -25.91 -12.93
C THR A 920 -33.48 -27.31 -13.16
N PHE A 921 -32.25 -27.54 -12.72
CA PHE A 921 -31.62 -28.85 -12.90
C PHE A 921 -32.24 -29.93 -12.01
N ARG A 922 -32.71 -29.57 -10.81
CA ARG A 922 -33.30 -30.52 -9.87
C ARG A 922 -34.70 -30.97 -10.27
N TYR A 923 -35.53 -30.07 -10.81
CA TYR A 923 -36.95 -30.33 -11.02
C TYR A 923 -37.39 -30.38 -12.48
N CYS A 924 -36.64 -29.77 -13.42
CA CYS A 924 -37.02 -29.73 -14.83
C CYS A 924 -36.23 -30.75 -15.69
N VAL A 925 -35.03 -31.14 -15.27
CA VAL A 925 -34.22 -32.17 -15.96
C VAL A 925 -34.59 -33.58 -15.42
N PRO A 926 -34.73 -34.60 -16.29
CA PRO A 926 -34.98 -35.98 -15.87
C PRO A 926 -33.95 -36.48 -14.85
N ALA A 927 -34.40 -37.19 -13.82
CA ALA A 927 -33.58 -37.55 -12.66
C ALA A 927 -32.38 -38.45 -13.00
N GLU A 928 -32.50 -39.26 -14.05
CA GLU A 928 -31.45 -40.15 -14.54
C GLU A 928 -30.42 -39.45 -15.45
N CYS A 929 -30.71 -38.22 -15.90
CA CYS A 929 -29.85 -37.48 -16.80
C CYS A 929 -28.56 -37.04 -16.09
N LYS A 930 -27.39 -37.33 -16.68
CA LYS A 930 -26.11 -36.85 -16.14
C LYS A 930 -25.70 -35.54 -16.81
N ILE A 931 -25.30 -34.56 -16.02
CA ILE A 931 -24.86 -33.24 -16.50
C ILE A 931 -23.35 -33.11 -16.30
N GLN A 932 -22.62 -32.66 -17.32
CA GLN A 932 -21.19 -32.37 -17.23
C GLN A 932 -20.97 -31.01 -16.56
N PHE A 933 -20.21 -31.00 -15.47
CA PHE A 933 -19.92 -29.82 -14.68
C PHE A 933 -18.45 -29.43 -14.79
N THR A 934 -18.19 -28.13 -14.89
CA THR A 934 -16.85 -27.56 -15.03
C THR A 934 -16.62 -26.50 -13.97
N ALA A 935 -15.54 -26.60 -13.20
CA ALA A 935 -15.08 -25.48 -12.40
C ALA A 935 -14.46 -24.44 -13.35
N VAL A 936 -14.81 -23.16 -13.21
CA VAL A 936 -14.29 -22.12 -14.12
C VAL A 936 -12.75 -22.04 -14.06
N ASP A 937 -12.13 -22.38 -12.92
CA ASP A 937 -10.68 -22.44 -12.79
C ASP A 937 -10.02 -23.56 -13.63
N ASP A 938 -10.75 -24.62 -14.00
CA ASP A 938 -10.23 -25.65 -14.91
C ASP A 938 -9.99 -25.09 -16.31
N ILE A 939 -10.82 -24.14 -16.76
CA ILE A 939 -10.66 -23.43 -18.04
C ILE A 939 -9.38 -22.58 -18.01
N GLY A 940 -9.12 -21.92 -16.88
CA GLY A 940 -7.89 -21.16 -16.66
C GLY A 940 -6.64 -22.06 -16.71
N ARG A 941 -6.66 -23.17 -15.95
CA ARG A 941 -5.55 -24.15 -15.93
C ARG A 941 -5.28 -24.78 -17.30
N LEU A 942 -6.33 -25.14 -18.04
CA LEU A 942 -6.17 -25.71 -19.38
C LEU A 942 -5.63 -24.66 -20.36
N SER A 943 -6.12 -23.42 -20.29
CA SER A 943 -5.60 -22.32 -21.14
C SER A 943 -4.12 -22.08 -20.87
N ARG A 944 -3.70 -22.10 -19.60
CA ARG A 944 -2.28 -22.06 -19.22
C ARG A 944 -1.48 -23.21 -19.85
N ALA A 945 -1.97 -24.45 -19.72
CA ALA A 945 -1.30 -25.61 -20.30
C ALA A 945 -1.16 -25.51 -21.84
N ILE A 946 -2.15 -24.92 -22.51
CA ILE A 946 -2.12 -24.67 -23.95
C ILE A 946 -1.05 -23.62 -24.30
N PHE A 947 -0.96 -22.53 -23.56
CA PHE A 947 0.06 -21.51 -23.79
C PHE A 947 1.48 -22.02 -23.45
N ASP A 948 1.62 -22.90 -22.45
CA ASP A 948 2.93 -23.47 -22.09
C ASP A 948 3.48 -24.46 -23.13
N ASP A 949 2.62 -25.15 -23.88
CA ASP A 949 3.03 -26.11 -24.91
C ASP A 949 2.13 -26.08 -26.16
N PRO A 950 2.10 -24.97 -26.93
CA PRO A 950 1.16 -24.80 -28.04
C PRO A 950 1.21 -25.89 -29.11
N PRO A 951 2.38 -26.44 -29.51
CA PRO A 951 2.44 -27.51 -30.51
C PRO A 951 1.62 -28.75 -30.16
N LYS A 952 1.41 -29.05 -28.86
CA LYS A 952 0.58 -30.20 -28.44
C LYS A 952 -0.91 -30.00 -28.65
N PHE A 953 -1.38 -28.75 -28.68
CA PHE A 953 -2.80 -28.39 -28.69
C PHE A 953 -3.24 -27.69 -29.98
N LYS A 954 -2.29 -27.41 -30.88
CA LYS A 954 -2.56 -26.79 -32.17
C LYS A 954 -3.56 -27.61 -32.99
N HIS A 955 -4.60 -26.95 -33.46
CA HIS A 955 -5.75 -27.49 -34.21
C HIS A 955 -6.46 -28.64 -33.49
N LYS A 956 -6.58 -28.53 -32.16
CA LYS A 956 -7.32 -29.48 -31.33
C LYS A 956 -8.52 -28.83 -30.65
N THR A 957 -9.48 -29.69 -30.33
CA THR A 957 -10.65 -29.35 -29.55
C THR A 957 -10.62 -30.14 -28.24
N MET A 958 -10.84 -29.45 -27.12
CA MET A 958 -10.68 -29.99 -25.78
C MET A 958 -11.97 -29.79 -25.00
N ASP A 959 -12.64 -30.87 -24.64
CA ASP A 959 -13.82 -30.82 -23.78
C ASP A 959 -13.38 -30.77 -22.32
N VAL A 960 -14.04 -29.94 -21.49
CA VAL A 960 -13.65 -29.72 -20.10
C VAL A 960 -14.85 -29.97 -19.20
N ALA A 961 -14.73 -30.94 -18.30
CA ALA A 961 -15.70 -31.26 -17.26
C ALA A 961 -15.03 -32.08 -16.16
N GLY A 962 -15.09 -31.62 -14.91
CA GLY A 962 -14.50 -32.36 -13.79
C GLY A 962 -15.38 -33.49 -13.26
N ASP A 963 -16.69 -33.43 -13.53
CA ASP A 963 -17.65 -34.42 -13.08
C ASP A 963 -18.85 -34.54 -14.04
N SER A 964 -19.50 -35.70 -14.00
CA SER A 964 -20.74 -35.96 -14.74
C SER A 964 -21.78 -36.59 -13.81
N LEU A 965 -22.69 -35.77 -13.29
CA LEU A 965 -23.54 -36.12 -12.16
C LEU A 965 -25.02 -36.01 -12.50
N THR A 966 -25.83 -36.92 -11.95
CA THR A 966 -27.29 -36.71 -11.85
C THR A 966 -27.62 -35.63 -10.81
N SER A 967 -28.87 -35.16 -10.81
CA SER A 967 -29.34 -34.18 -9.82
C SER A 967 -29.17 -34.68 -8.38
N GLU A 968 -29.39 -35.97 -8.13
CA GLU A 968 -29.17 -36.61 -6.82
C GLU A 968 -27.68 -36.73 -6.50
N GLU A 969 -26.86 -37.26 -7.41
CA GLU A 969 -25.41 -37.41 -7.21
C GLU A 969 -24.74 -36.05 -6.90
N ARG A 970 -25.20 -34.98 -7.55
CA ARG A 970 -24.77 -33.60 -7.32
C ARG A 970 -25.16 -33.10 -5.93
N SER A 971 -26.44 -33.26 -5.53
CA SER A 971 -26.91 -32.88 -4.19
C SER A 971 -26.11 -33.60 -3.12
N GLN A 972 -25.90 -34.92 -3.26
CA GLN A 972 -25.10 -35.70 -2.32
C GLN A 972 -23.64 -35.23 -2.26
N SER A 973 -23.05 -34.86 -3.40
CA SER A 973 -21.69 -34.31 -3.46
C SER A 973 -21.58 -32.97 -2.72
N PHE A 974 -22.61 -32.12 -2.83
CA PHE A 974 -22.67 -30.85 -2.09
C PHE A 974 -22.87 -31.09 -0.58
N ILE A 975 -23.72 -32.03 -0.18
CA ILE A 975 -23.94 -32.41 1.22
C ILE A 975 -22.65 -32.96 1.84
N ARG A 976 -21.92 -33.85 1.15
CA ARG A 976 -20.64 -34.36 1.66
C ARG A 976 -19.59 -33.26 1.81
N ALA A 977 -19.62 -32.25 0.95
CA ALA A 977 -18.70 -31.12 1.01
C ALA A 977 -19.01 -30.15 2.17
N ASN A 978 -20.29 -29.82 2.38
CA ASN A 978 -20.69 -28.69 3.23
C ASN A 978 -21.55 -29.05 4.45
N GLY A 979 -22.03 -30.29 4.56
CA GLY A 979 -22.88 -30.77 5.66
C GLY A 979 -24.37 -30.40 5.53
N TYR A 980 -24.78 -29.75 4.44
CA TYR A 980 -26.17 -29.40 4.14
C TYR A 980 -26.43 -29.41 2.62
N ASP A 981 -27.70 -29.50 2.20
CA ASP A 981 -28.09 -29.53 0.78
C ASP A 981 -28.05 -28.14 0.15
N MET A 982 -27.88 -28.08 -1.17
CA MET A 982 -27.80 -26.85 -1.93
C MET A 982 -29.10 -26.03 -1.79
N PRO A 983 -29.02 -24.72 -1.52
CA PRO A 983 -30.20 -23.87 -1.49
C PRO A 983 -30.96 -23.90 -2.83
N THR A 984 -32.27 -24.16 -2.79
CA THR A 984 -33.16 -24.23 -3.97
C THR A 984 -34.40 -23.36 -3.77
N VAL A 985 -35.03 -22.94 -4.86
CA VAL A 985 -36.43 -22.44 -4.81
C VAL A 985 -37.43 -23.62 -4.78
N PRO A 986 -38.67 -23.41 -4.31
CA PRO A 986 -39.71 -24.45 -4.32
C PRO A 986 -40.03 -24.95 -5.73
N TRP A 987 -40.28 -26.27 -5.86
CA TRP A 987 -40.53 -26.93 -7.15
C TRP A 987 -41.67 -26.32 -7.97
N PHE A 988 -42.76 -25.88 -7.31
CA PHE A 988 -43.91 -25.29 -8.00
C PHE A 988 -43.59 -23.94 -8.64
N PHE A 989 -42.65 -23.19 -8.05
CA PHE A 989 -42.22 -21.89 -8.54
C PHE A 989 -41.42 -22.03 -9.84
N ILE A 990 -40.45 -22.94 -9.87
CA ILE A 990 -39.67 -23.18 -11.10
C ILE A 990 -40.50 -23.86 -12.19
N SER A 991 -41.45 -24.72 -11.82
CA SER A 991 -42.34 -25.38 -12.78
C SER A 991 -43.22 -24.38 -13.53
N ALA A 992 -43.70 -23.33 -12.84
CA ALA A 992 -44.47 -22.25 -13.47
C ALA A 992 -43.60 -21.42 -14.44
N ILE A 993 -42.35 -21.13 -14.06
CA ILE A 993 -41.42 -20.37 -14.93
C ILE A 993 -40.99 -21.21 -16.14
N HIS A 994 -40.74 -22.50 -15.96
CA HIS A 994 -40.46 -23.43 -17.04
C HIS A 994 -41.61 -23.45 -18.06
N TRP A 995 -42.86 -23.57 -17.60
CA TRP A 995 -44.05 -23.54 -18.47
C TRP A 995 -44.24 -22.23 -19.23
N LEU A 996 -43.83 -21.10 -18.64
CA LEU A 996 -43.97 -19.75 -19.24
C LEU A 996 -42.81 -19.36 -20.16
N ASN A 997 -41.66 -20.02 -20.07
CA ASN A 997 -40.42 -19.58 -20.72
C ASN A 997 -39.83 -20.68 -21.62
N ASN A 998 -40.07 -20.56 -22.92
CA ASN A 998 -39.57 -21.49 -23.95
C ASN A 998 -38.04 -21.65 -23.93
N ASN A 999 -37.27 -20.66 -23.48
CA ASN A 999 -35.81 -20.78 -23.43
C ASN A 999 -35.32 -21.74 -22.33
N ILE A 1000 -36.10 -21.94 -21.26
CA ILE A 1000 -35.75 -22.94 -20.22
C ILE A 1000 -36.05 -24.34 -20.74
N HIS A 1001 -37.11 -24.51 -21.54
CA HIS A 1001 -37.38 -25.76 -22.26
C HIS A 1001 -36.20 -26.13 -23.16
N ASP A 1002 -35.68 -25.19 -23.95
CA ASP A 1002 -34.54 -25.43 -24.84
C ASP A 1002 -33.29 -25.88 -24.07
N VAL A 1003 -32.97 -25.25 -22.95
CA VAL A 1003 -31.81 -25.63 -22.10
C VAL A 1003 -31.99 -27.03 -21.51
N VAL A 1004 -33.20 -27.40 -21.08
CA VAL A 1004 -33.50 -28.73 -20.55
C VAL A 1004 -33.37 -29.79 -21.64
N ASP A 1005 -33.95 -29.54 -22.82
CA ASP A 1005 -33.91 -30.45 -23.96
C ASP A 1005 -32.48 -30.69 -24.45
N GLU A 1006 -31.66 -29.64 -24.50
CA GLU A 1006 -30.24 -29.75 -24.83
C GLU A 1006 -29.45 -30.62 -23.84
N ILE A 1007 -29.69 -30.46 -22.54
CA ILE A 1007 -29.01 -31.26 -21.52
C ILE A 1007 -29.39 -32.74 -21.66
N VAL A 1008 -30.67 -33.01 -21.87
CA VAL A 1008 -31.16 -34.37 -22.12
C VAL A 1008 -30.56 -34.94 -23.40
N GLN A 1009 -30.44 -34.13 -24.45
CA GLN A 1009 -29.86 -34.55 -25.71
C GLN A 1009 -28.35 -34.83 -25.61
N ALA A 1010 -27.60 -34.00 -24.87
CA ALA A 1010 -26.18 -34.23 -24.59
C ALA A 1010 -25.96 -35.57 -23.87
N ASP A 1011 -26.75 -35.84 -22.83
CA ASP A 1011 -26.64 -37.10 -22.08
C ASP A 1011 -27.00 -38.31 -22.96
N ASN A 1012 -28.07 -38.20 -23.76
CA ASN A 1012 -28.46 -39.24 -24.71
C ASN A 1012 -27.39 -39.52 -25.77
N THR A 1013 -26.72 -38.48 -26.27
CA THR A 1013 -25.65 -38.61 -27.27
C THR A 1013 -24.44 -39.33 -26.67
N ARG A 1014 -24.03 -38.95 -25.46
CA ARG A 1014 -22.94 -39.61 -24.74
C ARG A 1014 -23.25 -41.05 -24.35
N ARG A 1015 -24.50 -41.38 -23.99
CA ARG A 1015 -24.90 -42.78 -23.75
C ARG A 1015 -24.76 -43.66 -25.00
N LYS A 1016 -24.92 -43.07 -26.20
CA LYS A 1016 -24.79 -43.79 -27.48
C LYS A 1016 -23.34 -43.99 -27.91
N ASP A 1017 -22.44 -43.05 -27.60
CA ASP A 1017 -20.99 -43.22 -27.83
C ASP A 1017 -20.14 -42.73 -26.63
N PRO A 1018 -20.05 -43.53 -25.55
CA PRO A 1018 -19.32 -43.11 -24.35
C PRO A 1018 -17.81 -42.95 -24.57
N ARG A 1019 -17.23 -43.63 -25.57
CA ARG A 1019 -15.77 -43.60 -25.78
C ARG A 1019 -15.34 -42.48 -26.71
N GLY A 1020 -16.09 -42.21 -27.77
CA GLY A 1020 -15.80 -41.11 -28.69
C GLY A 1020 -16.16 -39.75 -28.08
N TYR A 1021 -17.29 -39.68 -27.38
CA TYR A 1021 -17.77 -38.42 -26.79
C TYR A 1021 -16.86 -37.90 -25.67
N ASP A 1022 -16.35 -38.77 -24.80
CA ASP A 1022 -15.42 -38.38 -23.73
C ASP A 1022 -13.94 -38.46 -24.17
N ALA A 1023 -13.63 -38.56 -25.47
CA ALA A 1023 -12.25 -38.64 -25.95
C ALA A 1023 -11.47 -37.34 -25.70
N ASN A 1024 -12.04 -36.20 -26.10
CA ASN A 1024 -11.43 -34.88 -25.87
C ASN A 1024 -11.38 -34.56 -24.37
N LEU A 1025 -12.38 -35.03 -23.60
CA LEU A 1025 -12.40 -34.87 -22.15
C LEU A 1025 -11.27 -35.63 -21.46
N ARG A 1026 -11.01 -36.88 -21.88
CA ARG A 1026 -9.87 -37.66 -21.39
C ARG A 1026 -8.54 -37.05 -21.81
N GLU A 1027 -8.48 -36.46 -23.00
CA GLU A 1027 -7.31 -35.72 -23.45
C GLU A 1027 -7.06 -34.51 -22.54
N ALA A 1028 -8.06 -33.67 -22.28
CA ALA A 1028 -7.94 -32.54 -21.36
C ALA A 1028 -7.53 -32.96 -19.95
N ALA A 1029 -8.15 -34.00 -19.40
CA ALA A 1029 -7.81 -34.54 -18.08
C ALA A 1029 -6.39 -35.14 -18.00
N SER A 1030 -5.77 -35.49 -19.14
CA SER A 1030 -4.38 -35.95 -19.17
C SER A 1030 -3.36 -34.81 -19.03
N HIS A 1031 -3.78 -33.58 -19.27
CA HIS A 1031 -2.94 -32.38 -19.22
C HIS A 1031 -3.12 -31.56 -17.94
N VAL A 1032 -4.34 -31.54 -17.39
CA VAL A 1032 -4.66 -30.78 -16.18
C VAL A 1032 -5.53 -31.58 -15.22
N LYS A 1033 -5.32 -31.37 -13.90
CA LYS A 1033 -6.25 -31.91 -12.90
C LYS A 1033 -7.57 -31.14 -12.99
N LEU A 1034 -8.61 -31.82 -13.43
CA LEU A 1034 -9.99 -31.31 -13.43
C LEU A 1034 -10.60 -31.42 -12.03
N THR A 1035 -11.43 -30.44 -11.66
CA THR A 1035 -11.96 -30.32 -10.30
C THR A 1035 -13.30 -31.02 -10.20
N SER A 1036 -13.45 -31.97 -9.29
CA SER A 1036 -14.75 -32.60 -9.05
C SER A 1036 -15.73 -31.61 -8.41
N PHE A 1037 -17.04 -31.85 -8.55
CA PHE A 1037 -18.08 -31.01 -7.97
C PHE A 1037 -17.97 -30.94 -6.44
N GLU A 1038 -17.60 -32.06 -5.80
CA GLU A 1038 -17.37 -32.11 -4.35
C GLU A 1038 -16.13 -31.30 -3.94
N GLU A 1039 -15.02 -31.39 -4.69
CA GLU A 1039 -13.81 -30.58 -4.42
C GLU A 1039 -14.12 -29.07 -4.59
N TRP A 1040 -14.84 -28.70 -5.65
CA TRP A 1040 -15.29 -27.32 -5.87
C TRP A 1040 -16.19 -26.84 -4.71
N ALA A 1041 -17.18 -27.65 -4.31
CA ALA A 1041 -18.14 -27.28 -3.27
C ALA A 1041 -17.48 -27.08 -1.90
N ARG A 1042 -16.41 -27.82 -1.57
CA ARG A 1042 -15.65 -27.64 -0.32
C ARG A 1042 -14.88 -26.32 -0.29
N ASN A 1043 -14.31 -25.93 -1.43
CA ASN A 1043 -13.42 -24.78 -1.53
C ASN A 1043 -14.18 -23.46 -1.71
N TRP A 1044 -15.47 -23.52 -2.05
CA TRP A 1044 -16.32 -22.34 -2.28
C TRP A 1044 -16.42 -21.41 -1.05
N ASN A 1045 -16.51 -21.96 0.17
CA ASN A 1045 -16.62 -21.15 1.40
C ASN A 1045 -15.32 -20.46 1.84
N GLN A 1046 -14.19 -20.77 1.23
CA GLN A 1046 -12.86 -20.26 1.63
C GLN A 1046 -12.37 -19.10 0.76
N SER A 1047 -12.98 -18.84 -0.39
CA SER A 1047 -12.61 -17.72 -1.26
C SER A 1047 -13.45 -16.48 -0.94
N THR A 1048 -12.89 -15.55 -0.15
CA THR A 1048 -13.46 -14.22 0.11
C THR A 1048 -13.56 -13.32 -1.14
N ASP A 1049 -13.05 -13.76 -2.29
CA ASP A 1049 -12.95 -12.97 -3.53
C ASP A 1049 -14.04 -13.21 -4.58
N ARG A 1050 -15.02 -14.09 -4.31
CA ARG A 1050 -16.12 -14.36 -5.25
C ARG A 1050 -17.44 -13.72 -4.81
N GLU A 1051 -17.45 -12.42 -4.54
CA GLU A 1051 -18.69 -11.65 -4.70
C GLU A 1051 -19.01 -11.56 -6.20
N VAL A 1052 -19.67 -12.58 -6.74
CA VAL A 1052 -20.40 -12.42 -7.98
C VAL A 1052 -21.65 -11.59 -7.66
N ASN A 1053 -21.50 -10.27 -7.56
CA ASN A 1053 -22.64 -9.37 -7.65
C ASN A 1053 -23.18 -9.46 -9.09
N GLN A 1054 -24.20 -10.32 -9.24
CA GLN A 1054 -24.92 -10.57 -10.47
C GLN A 1054 -25.75 -9.31 -10.80
N HIS A 1055 -25.29 -8.50 -11.77
CA HIS A 1055 -26.05 -7.37 -12.25
C HIS A 1055 -27.29 -7.83 -13.02
N GLY A 1056 -28.43 -7.22 -12.72
CA GLY A 1056 -29.38 -6.76 -13.74
C GLY A 1056 -30.59 -7.62 -14.07
N ILE A 1057 -30.64 -8.90 -13.69
CA ILE A 1057 -31.82 -9.72 -14.03
C ILE A 1057 -32.90 -9.50 -12.98
N THR A 1058 -33.89 -8.67 -13.32
CA THR A 1058 -35.09 -8.50 -12.50
C THR A 1058 -35.95 -9.78 -12.56
N LEU A 1059 -36.74 -10.03 -11.52
CA LEU A 1059 -37.73 -11.12 -11.53
C LEU A 1059 -38.66 -11.04 -12.75
N TRP A 1060 -38.91 -9.82 -13.23
CA TRP A 1060 -39.67 -9.52 -14.44
C TRP A 1060 -38.96 -9.94 -15.74
N GLY A 1061 -37.68 -9.64 -15.87
CA GLY A 1061 -36.89 -10.10 -17.03
C GLY A 1061 -36.79 -11.62 -17.12
N LEU A 1062 -36.74 -12.29 -15.96
CA LEU A 1062 -36.73 -13.75 -15.87
C LEU A 1062 -38.08 -14.40 -16.26
N LEU A 1063 -39.20 -13.75 -15.92
CA LEU A 1063 -40.55 -14.21 -16.27
C LEU A 1063 -40.90 -13.99 -17.74
N THR A 1064 -40.27 -13.01 -18.38
CA THR A 1064 -40.59 -12.59 -19.76
C THR A 1064 -39.56 -12.99 -20.81
N GLY A 1065 -38.41 -13.54 -20.40
CA GLY A 1065 -37.34 -13.94 -21.32
C GLY A 1065 -36.65 -12.75 -22.01
N ARG A 1066 -36.65 -11.57 -21.38
CA ARG A 1066 -35.97 -10.36 -21.87
C ARG A 1066 -35.10 -9.78 -20.76
N THR A 1067 -33.84 -9.49 -21.05
CA THR A 1067 -32.92 -8.90 -20.06
C THR A 1067 -33.19 -7.44 -19.78
#